data_AF-G7NMJ4-F1
#
_entry.id   AF-G7NMJ4-F1
#
_cell.length_a   1.000
_cell.length_b   1.000
_cell.length_c   1.000
_cell.angle_alpha   90.00
_cell.angle_beta   90.00
_cell.angle_gamma   90.00
#
_symmetry.space_group_name_H-M   'P 1'
#
loop_
_entity.id
_entity.type
_entity.pdbx_description
1 polymer ?
#
loop_
_entity_poly.entity_id
_entity_poly.type
_entity_poly.pdbx_seq_one_letter_code
_entity_poly.pdbx_strand_id
1 'polypeptide(L)'
;MAEGTAEAPLENGGGGDSGAGALERGVAPIKPQYLTTKEQFHQFLEAKGQEKPCRETEVGDSAGNDLAEPEAKRIRLEDGQTEDGQTEEAAEPREQPQTQKRARGQNKGRPHESAAKCFFGDRCRFLHDVRRYLETKPADLGPRCVLFQTFGRCPYGVTCRFAGAHLGPEGQNLVQEELAARGAQPPPVRNGLDKALQQQLRKREVLFERAEQALRRFSQGQPPGPTPAAAVPEGTAAEGAPRQGNCGAQQVPTGLGTSTPPSSPVRTCGPLTDEDVVRLRPCEKKRLDIRGKLYLAPLTTCGNLPFRRICKRFGADVTCGEMAVCTNLLQGQMSEWALLKRHQCEDVFGVQLEGAFPDTMTKCAELLSRTVEVDFVDINVGCPIDLVYKKGGGCALMNRSTKFQQIVRGMNQVLDVPLTVKIRTGVQERVNLAHRLLPELRDWGVALVTLHGRSREQRYTKLADWQYIEECVKAASPMPLFGNGDILSFEDANRAMQTGVAGIMIARGALLKPWLFTEIKEQRHWDISSSERLDILRDFTNYGLEHWGSDTQGVEKTRRFLLEWLSFLCRYVPVGLLERLPQRINERPPYYLGRDYLETLMASQKAADWIRISEMLLGPVPPNFVFLPKHKANAYK
;
A
#
# COMPACT_ATOMS: atom_id res chain seq x y z
N MET A 1 -5.01 67.56 -11.53
CA MET A 1 -4.03 68.51 -12.12
C MET A 1 -2.69 68.07 -11.54
N ALA A 2 -2.02 67.09 -12.14
CA ALA A 2 -1.06 67.26 -13.26
C ALA A 2 0.18 68.02 -12.75
N GLU A 3 1.45 67.60 -12.90
CA GLU A 3 2.19 66.89 -13.96
C GLU A 3 3.40 66.19 -13.27
N GLY A 4 4.05 65.12 -13.73
CA GLY A 4 4.29 64.66 -15.10
C GLY A 4 5.73 64.99 -15.50
N THR A 5 6.69 64.11 -15.25
CA THR A 5 8.00 64.13 -15.93
C THR A 5 8.28 62.78 -16.57
N ALA A 6 8.33 62.83 -17.90
CA ALA A 6 8.53 61.75 -18.83
C ALA A 6 10.03 61.59 -19.14
N GLU A 7 10.48 60.34 -19.24
CA GLU A 7 11.69 59.96 -19.95
C GLU A 7 11.31 59.32 -21.28
N ALA A 8 11.99 59.75 -22.36
CA ALA A 8 12.05 59.10 -23.65
C ALA A 8 13.31 59.62 -24.38
N PRO A 9 13.73 59.02 -25.50
CA PRO A 9 14.06 57.60 -25.73
C PRO A 9 15.38 57.46 -26.51
N LEU A 10 16.11 56.33 -26.48
CA LEU A 10 17.04 56.00 -27.58
C LEU A 10 17.21 54.48 -27.78
N GLU A 11 16.85 54.10 -29.02
CA GLU A 11 17.40 53.04 -29.89
C GLU A 11 16.92 51.57 -29.77
N ASN A 12 15.92 51.30 -30.62
CA ASN A 12 15.65 50.00 -31.23
C ASN A 12 16.77 49.60 -32.20
N GLY A 13 17.52 48.56 -31.86
CA GLY A 13 18.30 47.75 -32.80
C GLY A 13 17.72 46.34 -32.88
N GLY A 14 16.88 46.09 -33.88
CA GLY A 14 16.38 44.76 -34.19
C GLY A 14 17.46 43.90 -34.87
N GLY A 15 17.57 42.64 -34.44
CA GLY A 15 18.48 41.68 -35.05
C GLY A 15 18.37 40.29 -34.43
N GLY A 16 17.39 39.51 -34.90
CA GLY A 16 17.33 38.05 -34.93
C GLY A 16 17.86 37.24 -33.74
N ASP A 17 16.93 36.73 -32.92
CA ASP A 17 16.96 35.30 -32.60
C ASP A 17 15.53 34.77 -32.51
N SER A 18 15.18 33.91 -33.47
CA SER A 18 13.88 33.30 -33.62
C SER A 18 13.98 31.86 -33.17
N GLY A 19 13.29 31.51 -32.08
CA GLY A 19 12.92 30.10 -31.82
C GLY A 19 13.38 29.48 -30.51
N ALA A 20 13.36 30.19 -29.38
CA ALA A 20 13.30 29.54 -28.06
C ALA A 20 11.87 29.71 -27.51
N GLY A 21 10.97 28.80 -27.90
CA GLY A 21 9.60 28.79 -27.41
C GLY A 21 9.58 28.75 -25.88
N ALA A 22 8.91 29.71 -25.25
CA ALA A 22 8.72 29.72 -23.81
C ALA A 22 8.00 28.42 -23.39
N LEU A 23 8.71 27.54 -22.67
CA LEU A 23 8.18 26.26 -22.19
C LEU A 23 6.85 26.46 -21.44
N GLU A 24 5.79 25.79 -21.91
CA GLU A 24 4.47 25.85 -21.28
C GLU A 24 4.54 25.34 -19.83
N ARG A 25 4.04 26.14 -18.88
CA ARG A 25 4.05 25.76 -17.46
C ARG A 25 3.25 24.47 -17.26
N GLY A 26 3.89 23.47 -16.66
CA GLY A 26 3.25 22.20 -16.32
C GLY A 26 3.30 21.15 -17.43
N VAL A 27 4.02 21.40 -18.52
CA VAL A 27 4.34 20.41 -19.56
C VAL A 27 5.77 19.90 -19.35
N ALA A 28 5.99 18.59 -19.51
CA ALA A 28 7.33 18.01 -19.42
C ALA A 28 8.19 18.44 -20.62
N PRO A 29 9.45 18.85 -20.41
CA PRO A 29 10.31 19.35 -21.48
C PRO A 29 10.88 18.19 -22.29
N ILE A 30 10.17 17.75 -23.33
CA ILE A 30 10.58 16.66 -24.23
C ILE A 30 11.20 17.25 -25.48
N LYS A 31 12.32 16.67 -25.94
CA LYS A 31 13.07 17.18 -27.11
C LYS A 31 12.17 17.21 -28.35
N PRO A 32 12.28 18.24 -29.22
CA PRO A 32 11.27 18.51 -30.23
C PRO A 32 11.11 17.37 -31.26
N GLN A 33 12.18 16.62 -31.52
CA GLN A 33 12.16 15.48 -32.45
C GLN A 33 11.27 14.31 -32.01
N TYR A 34 10.88 14.24 -30.73
CA TYR A 34 9.97 13.20 -30.23
C TYR A 34 8.52 13.68 -30.12
N LEU A 35 8.28 14.99 -30.16
CA LEU A 35 6.93 15.54 -30.02
C LEU A 35 6.06 15.16 -31.23
N THR A 36 4.79 14.88 -30.97
CA THR A 36 3.82 14.51 -32.01
C THR A 36 2.42 15.00 -31.66
N THR A 37 1.49 14.96 -32.62
CA THR A 37 0.09 15.26 -32.35
C THR A 37 -0.61 14.05 -31.70
N LYS A 38 -1.76 14.31 -31.07
CA LYS A 38 -2.59 13.25 -30.48
C LYS A 38 -3.02 12.22 -31.54
N GLU A 39 -3.36 12.70 -32.72
CA GLU A 39 -3.83 11.89 -33.85
C GLU A 39 -2.72 10.97 -34.33
N GLN A 40 -1.52 11.52 -34.59
CA GLN A 40 -0.34 10.76 -35.01
C GLN A 40 0.09 9.74 -33.94
N PHE A 41 0.07 10.12 -32.66
CA PHE A 41 0.37 9.22 -31.54
C PHE A 41 -0.54 7.98 -31.55
N HIS A 42 -1.85 8.18 -31.69
CA HIS A 42 -2.80 7.06 -31.68
C HIS A 42 -2.76 6.26 -32.98
N GLN A 43 -2.60 6.90 -34.14
CA GLN A 43 -2.40 6.22 -35.42
C GLN A 43 -1.16 5.32 -35.39
N PHE A 44 -0.05 5.79 -34.82
CA PHE A 44 1.15 4.98 -34.63
C PHE A 44 0.90 3.73 -33.78
N LEU A 45 0.17 3.88 -32.66
CA LEU A 45 -0.16 2.76 -31.77
C LEU A 45 -1.13 1.74 -32.39
N GLU A 46 -2.05 2.20 -33.23
CA GLU A 46 -3.00 1.36 -33.95
C GLU A 46 -2.31 0.59 -35.09
N ALA A 47 -1.53 1.28 -35.93
CA ALA A 47 -0.81 0.68 -37.05
C ALA A 47 0.19 -0.40 -36.58
N LYS A 48 1.03 -0.06 -35.59
CA LYS A 48 2.03 -1.00 -35.07
C LYS A 48 1.47 -2.02 -34.08
N GLY A 49 0.29 -1.79 -33.53
CA GLY A 49 -0.39 -2.76 -32.66
C GLY A 49 -1.03 -3.93 -33.41
N GLN A 50 -1.29 -3.77 -34.72
CA GLN A 50 -1.85 -4.80 -35.59
C GLN A 50 -0.78 -5.72 -36.21
N GLU A 51 0.48 -5.30 -36.23
CA GLU A 51 1.62 -6.16 -36.53
C GLU A 51 1.82 -7.15 -35.36
N LYS A 52 1.10 -8.29 -35.37
CA LYS A 52 1.40 -9.42 -34.45
C LYS A 52 2.89 -9.78 -34.61
N PRO A 53 3.63 -10.10 -33.52
CA PRO A 53 4.97 -10.65 -33.66
C PRO A 53 4.87 -12.02 -34.34
N CYS A 54 5.36 -12.11 -35.58
CA CYS A 54 5.37 -13.35 -36.36
C CYS A 54 6.14 -14.43 -35.59
N ARG A 55 5.44 -15.52 -35.23
CA ARG A 55 6.05 -16.83 -35.09
C ARG A 55 6.12 -17.44 -36.48
N GLU A 56 7.29 -17.91 -36.87
CA GLU A 56 7.49 -18.65 -38.12
C GLU A 56 6.72 -19.98 -38.10
N THR A 57 6.25 -20.39 -39.30
CA THR A 57 5.65 -21.68 -39.72
C THR A 57 4.28 -22.03 -39.12
N GLU A 58 3.20 -22.36 -39.86
CA GLU A 58 3.05 -22.94 -41.21
C GLU A 58 1.81 -22.40 -41.98
N VAL A 59 1.70 -22.88 -43.23
CA VAL A 59 0.90 -22.44 -44.38
C VAL A 59 -0.57 -22.92 -44.35
N GLY A 60 -1.48 -22.02 -44.75
CA GLY A 60 -2.69 -22.29 -45.55
C GLY A 60 -3.90 -22.93 -44.88
N ASP A 61 -5.01 -22.19 -44.76
CA ASP A 61 -6.03 -22.20 -45.82
C ASP A 61 -7.06 -21.07 -45.66
N SER A 62 -7.52 -20.53 -46.79
CA SER A 62 -8.40 -19.37 -46.89
C SER A 62 -9.87 -19.76 -47.05
N ALA A 63 -10.76 -19.21 -46.22
CA ALA A 63 -12.16 -19.03 -46.56
C ALA A 63 -12.75 -17.86 -45.76
N GLY A 64 -13.10 -16.78 -46.47
CA GLY A 64 -13.72 -15.59 -45.91
C GLY A 64 -15.19 -15.79 -45.58
N ASN A 65 -15.68 -15.02 -44.62
CA ASN A 65 -17.06 -14.56 -44.61
C ASN A 65 -17.17 -13.28 -43.77
N ASP A 66 -17.53 -12.20 -44.46
CA ASP A 66 -17.86 -10.89 -43.91
C ASP A 66 -19.13 -10.96 -43.05
N LEU A 67 -19.06 -10.42 -41.83
CA LEU A 67 -20.24 -10.05 -41.06
C LEU A 67 -20.03 -8.66 -40.45
N ALA A 68 -20.90 -7.74 -40.89
CA ALA A 68 -20.90 -6.32 -40.58
C ALA A 68 -21.15 -6.01 -39.08
N GLU A 69 -20.53 -4.93 -38.61
CA GLU A 69 -20.74 -4.31 -37.29
C GLU A 69 -22.16 -3.71 -37.15
N PRO A 70 -22.79 -3.76 -35.96
CA PRO A 70 -23.95 -2.92 -35.66
C PRO A 70 -23.54 -1.56 -35.06
N GLU A 71 -24.21 -0.51 -35.51
CA GLU A 71 -23.96 0.90 -35.17
C GLU A 71 -24.13 1.24 -33.68
N ALA A 72 -23.21 2.05 -33.16
CA ALA A 72 -23.28 2.65 -31.83
C ALA A 72 -24.19 3.89 -31.82
N LYS A 73 -25.25 3.87 -31.01
CA LYS A 73 -26.14 5.01 -30.76
C LYS A 73 -25.37 6.17 -30.08
N ARG A 74 -25.30 7.31 -30.77
CA ARG A 74 -24.86 8.63 -30.24
C ARG A 74 -25.85 9.14 -29.18
N ILE A 75 -25.34 9.55 -28.02
CA ILE A 75 -26.06 10.44 -27.10
C ILE A 75 -25.51 11.86 -27.32
N ARG A 76 -26.40 12.78 -27.70
CA ARG A 76 -26.14 14.21 -27.90
C ARG A 76 -25.90 14.89 -26.55
N LEU A 77 -24.84 15.67 -26.44
CA LEU A 77 -24.66 16.68 -25.39
C LEU A 77 -24.89 18.04 -26.05
N GLU A 78 -25.87 18.80 -25.56
CA GLU A 78 -26.07 20.20 -25.93
C GLU A 78 -25.50 21.09 -24.81
N ASP A 79 -24.69 22.06 -25.23
CA ASP A 79 -24.09 23.11 -24.42
C ASP A 79 -25.15 24.16 -24.04
N GLY A 80 -25.03 24.72 -22.83
CA GLY A 80 -25.85 25.84 -22.37
C GLY A 80 -25.15 26.61 -21.25
N GLN A 81 -24.91 27.89 -21.51
CA GLN A 81 -24.20 28.88 -20.69
C GLN A 81 -24.92 29.18 -19.36
N THR A 82 -24.13 29.61 -18.38
CA THR A 82 -24.53 30.14 -17.06
C THR A 82 -25.18 31.51 -17.14
N GLU A 83 -26.20 31.75 -16.31
CA GLU A 83 -26.43 33.02 -15.60
C GLU A 83 -27.33 32.79 -14.37
N ASP A 84 -27.31 33.77 -13.46
CA ASP A 84 -27.50 33.72 -12.00
C ASP A 84 -28.86 33.31 -11.40
N GLY A 85 -28.85 32.98 -10.09
CA GLY A 85 -29.99 33.24 -9.20
C GLY A 85 -30.40 32.16 -8.20
N GLN A 86 -29.94 32.33 -6.95
CA GLN A 86 -30.62 32.09 -5.66
C GLN A 86 -31.42 30.78 -5.36
N THR A 87 -30.98 30.19 -4.26
CA THR A 87 -31.56 29.14 -3.39
C THR A 87 -33.07 29.24 -3.13
N GLU A 88 -33.75 28.09 -3.21
CA GLU A 88 -34.74 27.65 -2.21
C GLU A 88 -34.89 26.11 -2.21
N GLU A 89 -35.13 25.56 -1.03
CA GLU A 89 -35.15 24.15 -0.68
C GLU A 89 -36.36 23.39 -1.24
N ALA A 90 -36.14 22.17 -1.74
CA ALA A 90 -37.15 21.12 -1.73
C ALA A 90 -36.47 19.75 -1.72
N ALA A 91 -36.61 19.05 -0.60
CA ALA A 91 -36.17 17.67 -0.42
C ALA A 91 -37.23 16.72 -0.99
N GLU A 92 -36.86 15.87 -1.97
CA GLU A 92 -37.55 14.61 -2.26
C GLU A 92 -36.59 13.56 -2.88
N PRO A 93 -36.87 12.25 -2.70
CA PRO A 93 -35.87 11.21 -2.61
C PRO A 93 -35.47 10.68 -3.98
N ARG A 94 -34.18 10.79 -4.33
CA ARG A 94 -33.64 10.07 -5.50
C ARG A 94 -33.47 8.60 -5.17
N GLU A 95 -34.43 7.79 -5.63
CA GLU A 95 -34.25 6.35 -5.82
C GLU A 95 -32.99 6.10 -6.66
N GLN A 96 -31.97 5.50 -6.04
CA GLN A 96 -30.83 4.99 -6.76
C GLN A 96 -31.30 3.83 -7.65
N PRO A 97 -31.00 3.82 -8.96
CA PRO A 97 -31.23 2.63 -9.75
C PRO A 97 -30.40 1.52 -9.12
N GLN A 98 -31.09 0.48 -8.63
CA GLN A 98 -30.48 -0.70 -8.04
C GLN A 98 -29.44 -1.23 -9.02
N THR A 99 -28.18 -0.91 -8.75
CA THR A 99 -27.06 -1.53 -9.44
C THR A 99 -27.19 -3.02 -9.19
N GLN A 100 -27.32 -3.78 -10.29
CA GLN A 100 -27.40 -5.23 -10.26
C GLN A 100 -26.32 -5.74 -9.29
N LYS A 101 -26.78 -6.34 -8.18
CA LYS A 101 -25.91 -7.02 -7.23
C LYS A 101 -25.00 -7.94 -8.03
N ARG A 102 -23.68 -7.73 -7.94
CA ARG A 102 -22.66 -8.59 -8.53
C ARG A 102 -23.06 -10.05 -8.33
N ALA A 103 -23.13 -10.81 -9.43
CA ALA A 103 -23.57 -12.20 -9.39
C ALA A 103 -22.76 -12.99 -8.36
N ARG A 104 -23.44 -13.44 -7.31
CA ARG A 104 -22.94 -14.40 -6.33
C ARG A 104 -22.81 -15.75 -7.05
N GLY A 105 -21.70 -15.97 -7.78
CA GLY A 105 -21.63 -17.05 -8.77
C GLY A 105 -20.26 -17.63 -9.13
N GLN A 106 -19.12 -17.03 -8.71
CA GLN A 106 -17.78 -17.57 -9.04
C GLN A 106 -17.40 -18.87 -8.29
N ASN A 107 -18.29 -19.40 -7.46
CA ASN A 107 -18.08 -20.66 -6.72
C ASN A 107 -18.84 -21.87 -7.31
N LYS A 108 -19.54 -21.72 -8.43
CA LYS A 108 -20.15 -22.89 -9.11
C LYS A 108 -19.04 -23.63 -9.87
N GLY A 109 -18.85 -24.92 -9.55
CA GLY A 109 -17.96 -25.81 -10.30
C GLY A 109 -16.47 -25.77 -9.93
N ARG A 110 -16.09 -25.24 -8.76
CA ARG A 110 -14.70 -25.41 -8.29
C ARG A 110 -14.42 -26.91 -8.05
N PRO A 111 -13.27 -27.45 -8.47
CA PRO A 111 -12.94 -28.84 -8.22
C PRO A 111 -12.76 -29.05 -6.72
N HIS A 112 -13.32 -30.13 -6.18
CA HIS A 112 -13.16 -30.54 -4.80
C HIS A 112 -12.40 -31.86 -4.72
N GLU A 113 -11.10 -31.78 -4.43
CA GLU A 113 -10.24 -32.95 -4.20
C GLU A 113 -10.56 -33.56 -2.82
N SER A 114 -11.53 -34.47 -2.77
CA SER A 114 -11.79 -35.33 -1.63
C SER A 114 -12.16 -36.71 -2.13
N ALA A 115 -11.38 -37.72 -1.74
CA ALA A 115 -11.69 -39.13 -1.97
C ALA A 115 -12.88 -39.63 -1.12
N ALA A 116 -13.32 -38.86 -0.13
CA ALA A 116 -14.50 -39.17 0.68
C ALA A 116 -15.80 -38.74 -0.02
N LYS A 117 -16.88 -39.50 0.18
CA LYS A 117 -18.23 -39.15 -0.29
C LYS A 117 -18.57 -37.73 0.15
N CYS A 118 -18.94 -36.88 -0.82
CA CYS A 118 -19.30 -35.50 -0.55
C CYS A 118 -20.47 -35.44 0.43
N PHE A 119 -20.30 -34.70 1.54
CA PHE A 119 -21.35 -34.48 2.54
C PHE A 119 -22.64 -33.93 1.92
N PHE A 120 -22.53 -33.17 0.83
CA PHE A 120 -23.67 -32.55 0.14
C PHE A 120 -24.31 -33.44 -0.94
N GLY A 121 -23.69 -34.59 -1.29
CA GLY A 121 -24.16 -35.50 -2.33
C GLY A 121 -24.48 -34.77 -3.65
N ASP A 122 -25.63 -35.08 -4.23
CA ASP A 122 -26.10 -34.50 -5.51
C ASP A 122 -26.48 -33.01 -5.40
N ARG A 123 -26.62 -32.47 -4.19
CA ARG A 123 -26.85 -31.03 -3.96
C ARG A 123 -25.55 -30.23 -3.92
N CYS A 124 -24.41 -30.89 -4.13
CA CYS A 124 -23.12 -30.21 -4.15
C CYS A 124 -23.01 -29.24 -5.33
N ARG A 125 -22.47 -28.04 -5.07
CA ARG A 125 -22.21 -27.02 -6.10
C ARG A 125 -20.81 -27.12 -6.72
N PHE A 126 -19.98 -28.02 -6.21
CA PHE A 126 -18.60 -28.23 -6.61
C PHE A 126 -18.50 -29.42 -7.57
N LEU A 127 -17.52 -29.37 -8.48
CA LEU A 127 -17.23 -30.50 -9.37
C LEU A 127 -16.31 -31.47 -8.63
N HIS A 128 -16.68 -32.75 -8.58
CA HIS A 128 -15.88 -33.80 -7.97
C HIS A 128 -15.07 -34.60 -9.00
N ASP A 129 -15.35 -34.39 -10.29
CA ASP A 129 -14.61 -34.98 -11.41
C ASP A 129 -13.64 -33.95 -11.98
N VAL A 130 -12.34 -34.25 -11.85
CA VAL A 130 -11.25 -33.41 -12.35
C VAL A 130 -11.25 -33.31 -13.87
N ARG A 131 -11.55 -34.39 -14.59
CA ARG A 131 -11.57 -34.41 -16.06
C ARG A 131 -12.67 -33.49 -16.58
N ARG A 132 -13.88 -33.62 -16.01
CA ARG A 132 -15.01 -32.73 -16.32
C ARG A 132 -14.70 -31.26 -16.00
N TYR A 133 -13.97 -30.99 -14.91
CA TYR A 133 -13.54 -29.63 -14.61
C TYR A 133 -12.58 -29.09 -15.67
N LEU A 134 -11.56 -29.86 -16.06
CA LEU A 134 -10.57 -29.45 -17.06
C LEU A 134 -11.20 -29.17 -18.43
N GLU A 135 -12.25 -29.90 -18.82
CA GLU A 135 -13.03 -29.64 -20.04
C GLU A 135 -13.74 -28.27 -20.01
N THR A 136 -14.24 -27.86 -18.84
CA THR A 136 -14.93 -26.56 -18.67
C THR A 136 -13.99 -25.40 -18.36
N LYS A 137 -12.74 -25.71 -18.00
CA LYS A 137 -11.74 -24.72 -17.62
C LYS A 137 -11.32 -23.95 -18.89
N PRO A 138 -11.25 -22.61 -18.85
CA PRO A 138 -10.75 -21.86 -20.00
C PRO A 138 -9.32 -22.29 -20.35
N ALA A 139 -8.91 -22.12 -21.61
CA ALA A 139 -7.56 -22.44 -22.07
C ALA A 139 -6.49 -21.73 -21.23
N ASP A 140 -5.32 -22.35 -21.05
CA ASP A 140 -4.25 -21.74 -20.27
C ASP A 140 -3.70 -20.46 -20.91
N LEU A 141 -3.25 -19.53 -20.07
CA LEU A 141 -2.79 -18.20 -20.47
C LEU A 141 -1.34 -18.20 -20.99
N GLY A 142 -0.60 -19.28 -20.73
CA GLY A 142 0.77 -19.42 -21.21
C GLY A 142 1.40 -20.76 -20.82
N PRO A 143 2.57 -21.09 -21.39
CA PRO A 143 3.22 -22.38 -21.22
C PRO A 143 4.04 -22.51 -19.92
N ARG A 144 4.13 -21.45 -19.11
CA ARG A 144 4.99 -21.41 -17.92
C ARG A 144 4.19 -20.97 -16.69
N CYS A 145 4.32 -21.71 -15.61
CA CYS A 145 3.76 -21.34 -14.30
C CYS A 145 4.88 -20.87 -13.37
N VAL A 146 4.85 -19.60 -12.97
CA VAL A 146 5.85 -19.04 -12.05
C VAL A 146 5.87 -19.76 -10.70
N LEU A 147 4.72 -20.15 -10.16
CA LEU A 147 4.66 -20.83 -8.86
C LEU A 147 5.33 -22.20 -8.91
N PHE A 148 5.11 -22.95 -9.99
CA PHE A 148 5.76 -24.23 -10.19
C PHE A 148 7.27 -24.08 -10.41
N GLN A 149 7.69 -23.10 -11.21
CA GLN A 149 9.11 -22.83 -11.47
C GLN A 149 9.86 -22.37 -10.23
N THR A 150 9.22 -21.59 -9.36
CA THR A 150 9.85 -21.04 -8.15
C THR A 150 9.84 -22.02 -6.98
N PHE A 151 8.73 -22.74 -6.76
CA PHE A 151 8.53 -23.55 -5.56
C PHE A 151 8.53 -25.07 -5.82
N GLY A 152 8.71 -25.50 -7.07
CA GLY A 152 8.62 -26.91 -7.46
C GLY A 152 7.22 -27.51 -7.42
N ARG A 153 6.22 -26.78 -6.89
CA ARG A 153 4.81 -27.19 -6.87
C ARG A 153 3.91 -25.96 -6.93
N CYS A 154 2.85 -26.02 -7.73
CA CYS A 154 1.85 -24.95 -7.75
C CYS A 154 0.71 -25.25 -6.76
N PRO A 155 0.44 -24.40 -5.75
CA PRO A 155 -0.61 -24.67 -4.77
C PRO A 155 -2.04 -24.61 -5.36
N TYR A 156 -2.19 -24.06 -6.57
CA TYR A 156 -3.48 -23.95 -7.25
C TYR A 156 -3.83 -25.18 -8.12
N GLY A 157 -2.85 -26.07 -8.38
CA GLY A 157 -3.06 -27.32 -9.09
C GLY A 157 -3.90 -27.16 -10.36
N VAL A 158 -4.99 -27.92 -10.46
CA VAL A 158 -5.91 -27.89 -11.61
C VAL A 158 -6.57 -26.53 -11.87
N THR A 159 -6.71 -25.68 -10.84
CA THR A 159 -7.33 -24.35 -10.98
C THR A 159 -6.38 -23.27 -11.50
N CYS A 160 -5.08 -23.56 -11.56
CA CYS A 160 -4.06 -22.66 -12.09
C CYS A 160 -4.36 -22.30 -13.57
N ARG A 161 -4.16 -21.05 -13.97
CA ARG A 161 -4.30 -20.58 -15.37
C ARG A 161 -3.10 -20.91 -16.26
N PHE A 162 -2.13 -21.64 -15.71
CA PHE A 162 -0.90 -22.10 -16.34
C PHE A 162 -0.68 -23.59 -16.00
N ALA A 163 -1.77 -24.35 -15.84
CA ALA A 163 -1.72 -25.70 -15.29
C ALA A 163 -1.03 -26.71 -16.22
N GLY A 164 -1.13 -26.54 -17.53
CA GLY A 164 -0.43 -27.37 -18.52
C GLY A 164 1.09 -27.39 -18.35
N ALA A 165 1.67 -26.40 -17.66
CA ALA A 165 3.09 -26.39 -17.30
C ALA A 165 3.45 -27.37 -16.16
N HIS A 166 2.46 -27.86 -15.40
CA HIS A 166 2.69 -28.62 -14.16
C HIS A 166 1.60 -29.64 -13.82
N LEU A 167 0.75 -30.03 -14.78
CA LEU A 167 -0.20 -31.13 -14.64
C LEU A 167 0.26 -32.33 -15.44
N GLY A 168 0.13 -33.52 -14.85
CA GLY A 168 0.33 -34.79 -15.55
C GLY A 168 -0.89 -35.19 -16.39
N PRO A 169 -0.81 -36.34 -17.11
CA PRO A 169 -1.85 -36.80 -18.03
C PRO A 169 -3.24 -36.99 -17.40
N GLU A 170 -3.30 -37.26 -16.10
CA GLU A 170 -4.53 -37.51 -15.33
C GLU A 170 -4.98 -36.27 -14.53
N GLY A 171 -4.39 -35.10 -14.80
CA GLY A 171 -4.68 -33.87 -14.06
C GLY A 171 -4.05 -33.81 -12.67
N GLN A 172 -3.11 -34.70 -12.37
CA GLN A 172 -2.35 -34.68 -11.12
C GLN A 172 -1.33 -33.53 -11.12
N ASN A 173 -1.19 -32.85 -9.98
CA ASN A 173 -0.24 -31.76 -9.83
C ASN A 173 1.18 -32.32 -9.71
N LEU A 174 2.05 -31.98 -10.65
CA LEU A 174 3.45 -32.40 -10.65
C LEU A 174 4.22 -31.69 -9.53
N VAL A 175 5.23 -32.38 -9.00
CA VAL A 175 6.11 -31.87 -7.95
C VAL A 175 7.56 -32.10 -8.35
N GLN A 176 8.36 -31.02 -8.35
CA GLN A 176 9.80 -31.08 -8.48
C GLN A 176 10.40 -31.20 -7.08
N GLU A 177 10.74 -32.42 -6.67
CA GLU A 177 11.13 -32.75 -5.30
C GLU A 177 12.27 -31.87 -4.76
N GLU A 178 13.30 -31.58 -5.56
CA GLU A 178 14.42 -30.74 -5.11
C GLU A 178 14.00 -29.30 -4.78
N LEU A 179 13.18 -28.68 -5.64
CA LEU A 179 12.68 -27.32 -5.44
C LEU A 179 11.60 -27.29 -4.36
N ALA A 180 10.75 -28.31 -4.29
CA ALA A 180 9.73 -28.44 -3.26
C ALA A 180 10.36 -28.65 -1.87
N ALA A 181 11.45 -29.41 -1.77
CA ALA A 181 12.22 -29.57 -0.54
C ALA A 181 12.87 -28.26 -0.10
N ARG A 182 13.42 -27.46 -1.04
CA ARG A 182 13.90 -26.10 -0.75
C ARG A 182 12.76 -25.15 -0.37
N GLY A 183 11.58 -25.34 -0.96
CA GLY A 183 10.35 -24.60 -0.69
C GLY A 183 9.59 -25.01 0.57
N ALA A 184 10.00 -26.08 1.26
CA ALA A 184 9.46 -26.52 2.55
C ALA A 184 9.84 -25.57 3.71
N GLN A 185 10.67 -24.56 3.43
CA GLN A 185 10.93 -23.42 4.31
C GLN A 185 9.63 -22.64 4.59
N PRO A 186 9.53 -21.92 5.72
CA PRO A 186 8.35 -21.12 6.04
C PRO A 186 7.95 -20.21 4.88
N PRO A 187 6.63 -19.98 4.68
CA PRO A 187 6.15 -19.24 3.52
C PRO A 187 6.83 -17.88 3.46
N PRO A 188 7.28 -17.44 2.28
CA PRO A 188 8.04 -16.19 2.15
C PRO A 188 7.20 -14.97 2.54
N VAL A 189 5.86 -15.11 2.59
CA VAL A 189 4.90 -14.10 3.02
C VAL A 189 4.36 -14.43 4.41
N ARG A 190 4.50 -13.47 5.35
CA ARG A 190 4.06 -13.55 6.75
C ARG A 190 2.81 -12.68 7.00
N ASN A 191 2.32 -12.66 8.24
CA ASN A 191 1.18 -11.87 8.72
C ASN A 191 -0.17 -12.23 8.09
N GLY A 192 -0.38 -13.53 7.84
CA GLY A 192 -1.70 -14.04 7.44
C GLY A 192 -2.69 -14.05 8.60
N LEU A 193 -3.96 -13.74 8.33
CA LEU A 193 -5.03 -13.90 9.31
C LEU A 193 -5.43 -15.37 9.42
N ASP A 194 -5.20 -15.96 10.59
CA ASP A 194 -5.69 -17.31 10.91
C ASP A 194 -7.23 -17.38 10.92
N LYS A 195 -7.79 -18.54 10.53
CA LYS A 195 -9.24 -18.74 10.44
C LYS A 195 -9.92 -18.72 11.81
N ALA A 196 -9.30 -19.25 12.85
CA ALA A 196 -9.87 -19.24 14.20
C ALA A 196 -9.90 -17.81 14.74
N LEU A 197 -8.79 -17.08 14.62
CA LEU A 197 -8.72 -15.66 14.99
C LEU A 197 -9.74 -14.82 14.20
N GLN A 198 -9.90 -15.07 12.89
CA GLN A 198 -10.92 -14.39 12.09
C GLN A 198 -12.33 -14.60 12.64
N GLN A 199 -12.68 -15.83 13.01
CA GLN A 199 -13.98 -16.14 13.57
C GLN A 199 -14.20 -15.42 14.90
N GLN A 200 -13.19 -15.44 15.79
CA GLN A 200 -13.24 -14.73 17.06
C GLN A 200 -13.43 -13.22 16.89
N LEU A 201 -12.69 -12.60 15.96
CA LEU A 201 -12.84 -11.16 15.64
C LEU A 201 -14.25 -10.83 15.14
N ARG A 202 -14.81 -11.65 14.24
CA ARG A 202 -16.17 -11.46 13.71
C ARG A 202 -17.25 -11.63 14.76
N LYS A 203 -17.05 -12.55 15.70
CA LYS A 203 -17.95 -12.77 16.84
C LYS A 203 -17.70 -11.80 18.01
N ARG A 204 -16.65 -10.97 17.92
CA ARG A 204 -16.20 -10.05 18.99
C ARG A 204 -15.82 -10.78 20.29
N GLU A 205 -15.24 -11.96 20.16
CA GLU A 205 -14.80 -12.82 21.28
C GLU A 205 -13.34 -12.56 21.69
N VAL A 206 -12.61 -11.74 20.93
CA VAL A 206 -11.23 -11.36 21.29
C VAL A 206 -11.24 -10.38 22.46
N LEU A 207 -10.60 -10.76 23.55
CA LEU A 207 -10.36 -9.90 24.71
C LEU A 207 -9.12 -9.04 24.50
N PHE A 208 -9.23 -7.76 24.91
CA PHE A 208 -8.20 -6.73 24.76
C PHE A 208 -7.81 -6.14 26.11
N GLU A 209 -7.33 -7.00 27.02
CA GLU A 209 -7.09 -6.62 28.41
C GLU A 209 -6.02 -5.54 28.54
N ARG A 210 -4.94 -5.60 27.75
CA ARG A 210 -3.86 -4.60 27.79
C ARG A 210 -4.38 -3.24 27.34
N ALA A 211 -5.20 -3.20 26.28
CA ALA A 211 -5.81 -1.98 25.77
C ALA A 211 -6.82 -1.41 26.78
N GLU A 212 -7.68 -2.23 27.35
CA GLU A 212 -8.66 -1.78 28.35
C GLU A 212 -7.99 -1.21 29.59
N GLN A 213 -6.93 -1.85 30.10
CA GLN A 213 -6.13 -1.33 31.20
C GLN A 213 -5.45 0.00 30.85
N ALA A 214 -4.85 0.09 29.65
CA ALA A 214 -4.21 1.32 29.18
C ALA A 214 -5.20 2.49 29.09
N LEU A 215 -6.42 2.23 28.61
CA LEU A 215 -7.47 3.24 28.44
C LEU A 215 -8.04 3.73 29.78
N ARG A 216 -8.25 2.82 30.75
CA ARG A 216 -8.73 3.18 32.10
C ARG A 216 -7.83 4.19 32.80
N ARG A 217 -6.51 4.09 32.61
CA ARG A 217 -5.54 5.04 33.19
C ARG A 217 -5.75 6.48 32.72
N PHE A 218 -6.21 6.69 31.48
CA PHE A 218 -6.52 8.04 30.98
C PHE A 218 -7.83 8.59 31.55
N SER A 219 -8.82 7.73 31.82
CA SER A 219 -10.09 8.14 32.42
C SER A 219 -9.98 8.52 33.89
N GLN A 220 -8.95 8.02 34.59
CA GLN A 220 -8.73 8.26 36.03
C GLN A 220 -7.84 9.48 36.33
N GLY A 221 -7.40 10.24 35.31
CA GLY A 221 -6.69 11.51 35.50
C GLY A 221 -5.28 11.42 36.09
N GLN A 222 -4.66 10.24 36.21
CA GLN A 222 -3.27 10.13 36.65
C GLN A 222 -2.31 10.52 35.52
N PRO A 223 -1.48 11.58 35.67
CA PRO A 223 -0.37 11.79 34.76
C PRO A 223 0.66 10.67 34.94
N PRO A 224 1.39 10.28 33.89
CA PRO A 224 2.53 9.38 34.06
C PRO A 224 3.64 10.15 34.79
N GLY A 225 3.72 10.01 36.11
CA GLY A 225 4.84 10.50 36.90
C GLY A 225 6.11 9.69 36.63
N PRO A 226 7.31 10.28 36.74
CA PRO A 226 8.55 9.54 36.69
C PRO A 226 8.55 8.51 37.84
N THR A 227 8.92 7.27 37.51
CA THR A 227 9.04 6.18 38.47
C THR A 227 10.07 6.58 39.54
N PRO A 228 9.77 6.49 40.86
CA PRO A 228 10.76 6.78 41.87
C PRO A 228 11.90 5.76 41.74
N ALA A 229 13.15 6.24 41.74
CA ALA A 229 14.30 5.39 41.93
C ALA A 229 14.11 4.63 43.26
N ALA A 230 14.24 3.30 43.21
CA ALA A 230 14.20 2.47 44.40
C ALA A 230 15.32 2.93 45.35
N ALA A 231 14.93 3.53 46.48
CA ALA A 231 15.84 3.78 47.58
C ALA A 231 16.29 2.42 48.13
N VAL A 232 17.60 2.21 48.11
CA VAL A 232 18.28 1.10 48.77
C VAL A 232 18.07 1.28 50.29
N PRO A 233 17.59 0.29 51.05
CA PRO A 233 17.55 0.41 52.50
C PRO A 233 18.97 0.25 53.05
N GLU A 234 19.44 1.24 53.79
CA GLU A 234 20.62 1.15 54.64
C GLU A 234 20.42 0.04 55.69
N GLY A 235 21.44 -0.81 55.82
CA GLY A 235 21.49 -1.84 56.84
C GLY A 235 21.68 -1.23 58.23
N THR A 236 20.90 -1.70 59.18
CA THR A 236 21.25 -1.66 60.59
C THR A 236 21.18 -3.07 61.16
N ALA A 237 22.28 -3.44 61.82
CA ALA A 237 22.51 -4.74 62.44
C ALA A 237 21.68 -4.91 63.72
N ALA A 238 21.25 -6.15 63.99
CA ALA A 238 21.31 -6.74 65.32
C ALA A 238 21.13 -8.27 65.25
N GLU A 239 21.92 -8.93 66.08
CA GLU A 239 22.18 -10.37 66.20
C GLU A 239 20.99 -11.20 66.70
N GLY A 240 21.04 -12.52 66.49
CA GLY A 240 20.22 -13.48 67.23
C GLY A 240 19.93 -14.80 66.50
N ALA A 241 20.92 -15.68 66.41
CA ALA A 241 20.75 -17.09 66.06
C ALA A 241 20.05 -17.87 67.23
N PRO A 242 19.80 -19.19 67.12
CA PRO A 242 19.16 -19.97 66.05
C PRO A 242 18.07 -20.91 66.63
N ARG A 243 17.28 -21.59 65.78
CA ARG A 243 17.11 -23.07 65.82
C ARG A 243 16.08 -23.62 64.83
N GLN A 244 16.56 -24.62 64.09
CA GLN A 244 15.93 -25.82 63.51
C GLN A 244 14.50 -26.16 63.94
N GLY A 245 13.74 -26.75 63.02
CA GLY A 245 12.60 -27.57 63.42
C GLY A 245 11.69 -28.02 62.30
N ASN A 246 12.09 -29.09 61.64
CA ASN A 246 11.41 -29.81 60.56
C ASN A 246 10.05 -30.42 60.95
N CYS A 247 9.27 -30.75 59.92
CA CYS A 247 8.27 -31.84 59.82
C CYS A 247 6.91 -31.74 60.54
N GLY A 248 5.87 -32.13 59.80
CA GLY A 248 4.58 -32.53 60.36
C GLY A 248 3.53 -32.79 59.29
N ALA A 249 3.63 -33.92 58.61
CA ALA A 249 2.59 -34.42 57.73
C ALA A 249 1.35 -34.88 58.51
N GLN A 250 0.26 -35.05 57.74
CA GLN A 250 -0.84 -36.02 57.88
C GLN A 250 -2.23 -35.56 58.36
N GLN A 251 -3.18 -35.88 57.47
CA GLN A 251 -4.43 -36.61 57.68
C GLN A 251 -5.76 -35.90 57.30
N VAL A 252 -6.50 -36.67 56.52
CA VAL A 252 -7.84 -36.50 55.95
C VAL A 252 -8.89 -36.79 57.05
N PRO A 253 -10.11 -36.23 56.97
CA PRO A 253 -11.22 -37.11 56.64
C PRO A 253 -12.26 -36.51 55.67
N THR A 254 -12.98 -37.45 55.07
CA THR A 254 -14.08 -37.41 54.11
C THR A 254 -15.37 -36.73 54.60
N GLY A 255 -16.15 -36.16 53.66
CA GLY A 255 -17.56 -35.80 53.85
C GLY A 255 -18.18 -35.20 52.59
N LEU A 256 -19.07 -35.95 51.92
CA LEU A 256 -19.84 -35.53 50.74
C LEU A 256 -20.96 -34.54 51.11
N GLY A 257 -21.18 -33.52 50.27
CA GLY A 257 -22.36 -32.65 50.34
C GLY A 257 -22.40 -31.53 49.30
N THR A 258 -22.89 -31.86 48.10
CA THR A 258 -23.74 -31.06 47.20
C THR A 258 -23.41 -29.60 46.81
N SER A 259 -23.51 -29.37 45.49
CA SER A 259 -23.66 -28.11 44.72
C SER A 259 -22.37 -27.37 44.33
N THR A 260 -21.95 -27.54 43.07
CA THR A 260 -20.81 -26.85 42.46
C THR A 260 -21.30 -25.54 41.79
N PRO A 261 -20.83 -24.36 42.23
CA PRO A 261 -20.91 -23.10 41.47
C PRO A 261 -19.84 -23.06 40.35
N PRO A 262 -19.91 -22.10 39.39
CA PRO A 262 -19.18 -22.18 38.13
C PRO A 262 -17.67 -22.31 38.31
N SER A 263 -17.10 -23.24 37.54
CA SER A 263 -15.68 -23.57 37.52
C SER A 263 -14.80 -22.32 37.38
N SER A 264 -13.95 -22.10 38.38
CA SER A 264 -12.79 -21.22 38.32
C SER A 264 -11.95 -21.47 37.04
N PRO A 265 -11.28 -20.44 36.49
CA PRO A 265 -10.51 -20.59 35.27
C PRO A 265 -9.45 -21.67 35.46
N VAL A 266 -9.34 -22.55 34.47
CA VAL A 266 -8.31 -23.59 34.38
C VAL A 266 -6.96 -22.91 34.62
N ARG A 267 -6.29 -23.24 35.73
CA ARG A 267 -4.88 -22.90 35.94
C ARG A 267 -4.09 -23.67 34.88
N THR A 268 -3.74 -23.00 33.79
CA THR A 268 -2.71 -23.48 32.88
C THR A 268 -1.37 -23.45 33.61
N CYS A 269 -0.88 -24.63 34.01
CA CYS A 269 0.45 -24.79 34.59
C CYS A 269 1.49 -24.83 33.46
N GLY A 270 1.99 -23.66 33.07
CA GLY A 270 3.21 -23.50 32.27
C GLY A 270 4.17 -22.55 32.98
N PRO A 271 5.47 -22.51 32.62
CA PRO A 271 6.36 -21.49 33.15
C PRO A 271 5.84 -20.12 32.73
N LEU A 272 5.51 -19.28 33.72
CA LEU A 272 5.25 -17.86 33.53
C LEU A 272 6.62 -17.25 33.24
N THR A 273 6.89 -16.79 32.02
CA THR A 273 8.18 -16.16 31.75
C THR A 273 8.12 -14.70 32.20
N ASP A 274 9.26 -14.08 32.49
CA ASP A 274 9.31 -12.67 32.86
C ASP A 274 8.70 -11.79 31.75
N GLU A 275 8.76 -12.23 30.49
CA GLU A 275 8.09 -11.55 29.38
C GLU A 275 6.55 -11.52 29.50
N ASP A 276 5.94 -12.50 30.16
CA ASP A 276 4.49 -12.58 30.35
C ASP A 276 3.96 -11.63 31.46
N VAL A 277 4.84 -11.14 32.33
CA VAL A 277 4.49 -10.34 33.53
C VAL A 277 5.09 -8.93 33.50
N VAL A 278 6.30 -8.80 32.96
CA VAL A 278 7.06 -7.54 32.99
C VAL A 278 6.84 -6.78 31.68
N ARG A 279 6.02 -5.73 31.77
CA ARG A 279 5.87 -4.77 30.67
C ARG A 279 7.22 -4.16 30.31
N LEU A 280 7.59 -4.24 29.03
CA LEU A 280 8.76 -3.55 28.50
C LEU A 280 8.71 -2.06 28.89
N ARG A 281 9.75 -1.61 29.59
CA ARG A 281 10.00 -0.20 29.83
C ARG A 281 10.16 0.48 28.46
N PRO A 282 9.83 1.78 28.33
CA PRO A 282 10.05 2.49 27.07
C PRO A 282 11.47 2.37 26.52
N CYS A 283 12.48 2.22 27.39
CA CYS A 283 13.88 2.01 27.01
C CYS A 283 14.20 0.59 26.49
N GLU A 284 13.35 -0.40 26.77
CA GLU A 284 13.53 -1.81 26.39
C GLU A 284 12.82 -2.13 25.06
N LYS A 285 11.99 -1.22 24.54
CA LYS A 285 11.43 -1.37 23.19
C LYS A 285 12.54 -1.35 22.15
N LYS A 286 12.40 -2.22 21.13
CA LYS A 286 13.29 -2.24 19.96
C LYS A 286 13.44 -0.81 19.43
N ARG A 287 14.67 -0.28 19.33
CA ARG A 287 14.88 1.06 18.78
C ARG A 287 14.80 1.01 17.26
N LEU A 288 14.05 1.93 16.66
CA LEU A 288 14.00 2.10 15.21
C LEU A 288 15.06 3.11 14.80
N ASP A 289 16.27 2.63 14.45
CA ASP A 289 17.28 3.49 13.81
C ASP A 289 17.28 3.26 12.30
N ILE A 290 16.68 4.20 11.59
CA ILE A 290 16.59 4.21 10.13
C ILE A 290 17.18 5.50 9.53
N ARG A 291 18.08 6.18 10.25
CA ARG A 291 18.75 7.38 9.73
C ARG A 291 19.48 7.10 8.41
N GLY A 292 19.33 8.01 7.45
CA GLY A 292 19.90 7.90 6.11
C GLY A 292 19.27 6.83 5.22
N LYS A 293 18.25 6.10 5.69
CA LYS A 293 17.58 5.05 4.91
C LYS A 293 16.52 5.64 3.98
N LEU A 294 16.35 5.03 2.81
CA LEU A 294 15.31 5.39 1.86
C LEU A 294 14.00 4.66 2.19
N TYR A 295 12.97 5.44 2.51
CA TYR A 295 11.69 4.91 2.99
C TYR A 295 10.62 4.99 1.89
N LEU A 296 10.12 3.84 1.41
CA LEU A 296 8.95 3.78 0.55
C LEU A 296 7.67 4.16 1.34
N ALA A 297 6.97 5.18 0.86
CA ALA A 297 5.73 5.65 1.47
C ALA A 297 4.63 4.57 1.46
N PRO A 298 3.70 4.59 2.43
CA PRO A 298 2.45 3.85 2.33
C PRO A 298 1.58 4.48 1.22
N LEU A 299 1.31 3.70 0.16
CA LEU A 299 0.63 4.17 -1.05
C LEU A 299 -0.67 3.38 -1.23
N THR A 300 -1.81 3.95 -0.85
CA THR A 300 -3.10 3.26 -1.02
C THR A 300 -3.33 2.86 -2.49
N THR A 301 -3.84 1.64 -2.69
CA THR A 301 -4.05 0.95 -3.97
C THR A 301 -2.78 0.42 -4.63
N CYS A 302 -1.70 1.21 -4.70
CA CYS A 302 -0.50 0.83 -5.48
C CYS A 302 0.64 0.25 -4.63
N GLY A 303 0.70 0.56 -3.33
CA GLY A 303 1.72 0.12 -2.36
C GLY A 303 1.53 -1.30 -1.84
N ASN A 304 0.93 -2.16 -2.65
CA ASN A 304 0.71 -3.57 -2.34
C ASN A 304 2.04 -4.34 -2.29
N LEU A 305 2.02 -5.54 -1.69
CA LEU A 305 3.22 -6.34 -1.46
C LEU A 305 4.06 -6.57 -2.74
N PRO A 306 3.48 -6.95 -3.89
CA PRO A 306 4.23 -7.04 -5.15
C PRO A 306 4.99 -5.76 -5.52
N PHE A 307 4.35 -4.59 -5.42
CA PHE A 307 5.01 -3.32 -5.72
C PHE A 307 6.15 -3.01 -4.74
N ARG A 308 5.95 -3.27 -3.44
CA ARG A 308 7.02 -3.05 -2.43
C ARG A 308 8.22 -3.95 -2.69
N ARG A 309 8.02 -5.19 -3.16
CA ARG A 309 9.11 -6.10 -3.58
C ARG A 309 9.89 -5.53 -4.77
N ILE A 310 9.22 -4.93 -5.75
CA ILE A 310 9.89 -4.21 -6.84
C ILE A 310 10.78 -3.10 -6.29
N CYS A 311 10.24 -2.25 -5.41
CA CYS A 311 11.02 -1.18 -4.79
C CYS A 311 12.19 -1.70 -3.93
N LYS A 312 12.03 -2.82 -3.19
CA LYS A 312 13.12 -3.47 -2.45
C LYS A 312 14.25 -3.90 -3.38
N ARG A 313 13.93 -4.50 -4.54
CA ARG A 313 14.95 -4.86 -5.55
C ARG A 313 15.74 -3.66 -6.06
N PHE A 314 15.09 -2.50 -6.19
CA PHE A 314 15.76 -1.24 -6.57
C PHE A 314 16.42 -0.50 -5.40
N GLY A 315 16.44 -1.09 -4.20
CA GLY A 315 17.17 -0.56 -3.07
C GLY A 315 16.35 0.32 -2.12
N ALA A 316 15.02 0.20 -2.08
CA ALA A 316 14.27 0.70 -0.93
C ALA A 316 14.77 0.02 0.36
N ASP A 317 15.04 0.79 1.41
CA ASP A 317 15.54 0.25 2.67
C ASP A 317 14.39 -0.10 3.61
N VAL A 318 13.45 0.85 3.75
CA VAL A 318 12.27 0.74 4.61
C VAL A 318 11.01 0.66 3.75
N THR A 319 10.10 -0.22 4.11
CA THR A 319 8.80 -0.40 3.46
C THR A 319 7.68 -0.29 4.47
N CYS A 320 6.51 0.15 4.04
CA CYS A 320 5.33 0.20 4.88
C CYS A 320 4.10 -0.27 4.10
N GLY A 321 3.26 -1.06 4.75
CA GLY A 321 1.98 -1.49 4.19
C GLY A 321 1.09 -0.31 3.82
N GLU A 322 0.10 -0.55 2.97
CA GLU A 322 -0.92 0.45 2.71
C GLU A 322 -1.67 0.80 3.99
N MET A 323 -2.29 1.98 4.01
CA MET A 323 -3.12 2.45 5.13
C MET A 323 -4.24 1.44 5.46
N ALA A 324 -4.15 0.81 6.64
CA ALA A 324 -5.12 -0.16 7.12
C ALA A 324 -6.08 0.46 8.15
N VAL A 325 -7.39 0.33 7.92
CA VAL A 325 -8.44 0.89 8.79
C VAL A 325 -8.66 -0.01 9.99
N CYS A 326 -8.41 0.50 11.20
CA CYS A 326 -8.45 -0.28 12.44
C CYS A 326 -9.79 -0.99 12.69
N THR A 327 -10.91 -0.35 12.37
CA THR A 327 -12.24 -0.96 12.54
C THR A 327 -12.42 -2.20 11.66
N ASN A 328 -11.86 -2.20 10.46
CA ASN A 328 -11.97 -3.32 9.52
C ASN A 328 -11.05 -4.48 9.95
N LEU A 329 -9.88 -4.17 10.51
CA LEU A 329 -8.98 -5.17 11.09
C LEU A 329 -9.65 -5.89 12.26
N LEU A 330 -10.25 -5.13 13.19
CA LEU A 330 -10.99 -5.67 14.35
C LEU A 330 -12.23 -6.47 13.95
N GLN A 331 -12.78 -6.25 12.75
CA GLN A 331 -13.89 -7.03 12.19
C GLN A 331 -13.41 -8.30 11.44
N GLY A 332 -12.09 -8.55 11.36
CA GLY A 332 -11.54 -9.70 10.65
C GLY A 332 -11.76 -9.65 9.13
N GLN A 333 -11.81 -8.45 8.54
CA GLN A 333 -11.97 -8.29 7.10
C GLN A 333 -10.70 -8.68 6.34
N MET A 334 -10.78 -9.73 5.51
CA MET A 334 -9.61 -10.28 4.80
C MET A 334 -8.92 -9.27 3.87
N SER A 335 -9.69 -8.36 3.26
CA SER A 335 -9.12 -7.34 2.38
C SER A 335 -8.21 -6.36 3.14
N GLU A 336 -8.54 -6.07 4.40
CA GLU A 336 -7.76 -5.18 5.25
C GLU A 336 -6.52 -5.90 5.80
N TRP A 337 -6.69 -7.14 6.25
CA TRP A 337 -5.59 -7.98 6.73
C TRP A 337 -4.56 -8.29 5.64
N ALA A 338 -4.96 -8.29 4.36
CA ALA A 338 -4.03 -8.44 3.25
C ALA A 338 -3.00 -7.29 3.18
N LEU A 339 -3.31 -6.10 3.72
CA LEU A 339 -2.41 -4.95 3.72
C LEU A 339 -1.26 -5.10 4.73
N LEU A 340 -1.42 -6.00 5.71
CA LEU A 340 -0.45 -6.26 6.78
C LEU A 340 0.63 -7.29 6.38
N LYS A 341 0.46 -7.93 5.23
CA LYS A 341 1.36 -8.97 4.74
C LYS A 341 2.76 -8.40 4.46
N ARG A 342 3.76 -9.12 4.95
CA ARG A 342 5.20 -8.86 4.80
C ARG A 342 5.84 -9.97 3.98
N HIS A 343 6.76 -9.66 3.08
CA HIS A 343 7.62 -10.64 2.42
C HIS A 343 9.00 -10.67 3.09
N GLN A 344 9.67 -11.82 3.09
CA GLN A 344 10.98 -12.01 3.72
C GLN A 344 12.08 -11.06 3.21
N CYS A 345 11.93 -10.52 2.00
CA CYS A 345 12.87 -9.53 1.45
C CYS A 345 12.70 -8.12 2.03
N GLU A 346 11.66 -7.87 2.84
CA GLU A 346 11.43 -6.57 3.47
C GLU A 346 12.18 -6.53 4.82
N ASP A 347 13.40 -6.00 4.83
CA ASP A 347 14.28 -5.98 6.03
C ASP A 347 13.69 -5.15 7.16
N VAL A 348 13.14 -3.97 6.84
CA VAL A 348 12.44 -3.09 7.77
C VAL A 348 11.04 -2.85 7.23
N PHE A 349 10.03 -3.36 7.93
CA PHE A 349 8.64 -3.30 7.52
C PHE A 349 7.74 -2.69 8.60
N GLY A 350 6.98 -1.66 8.22
CA GLY A 350 5.95 -1.07 9.06
C GLY A 350 4.53 -1.35 8.60
N VAL A 351 3.59 -1.23 9.53
CA VAL A 351 2.15 -1.19 9.23
C VAL A 351 1.60 0.17 9.56
N GLN A 352 0.94 0.82 8.59
CA GLN A 352 0.26 2.08 8.83
C GLN A 352 -1.23 1.86 9.18
N LEU A 353 -1.64 2.38 10.32
CA LEU A 353 -3.00 2.31 10.83
C LEU A 353 -3.76 3.64 10.65
N GLU A 354 -5.04 3.53 10.32
CA GLU A 354 -5.99 4.63 10.22
C GLU A 354 -7.15 4.44 11.19
N GLY A 355 -7.52 5.51 11.89
CA GLY A 355 -8.61 5.55 12.85
C GLY A 355 -8.68 6.89 13.57
N ALA A 356 -9.76 7.07 14.35
CA ALA A 356 -10.10 8.37 14.94
C ALA A 356 -10.31 8.32 16.47
N PHE A 357 -10.31 7.13 17.06
CA PHE A 357 -10.73 6.91 18.44
C PHE A 357 -9.69 6.11 19.23
N PRO A 358 -9.33 6.55 20.47
CA PRO A 358 -8.33 5.87 21.31
C PRO A 358 -8.64 4.40 21.57
N ASP A 359 -9.90 4.05 21.81
CA ASP A 359 -10.34 2.68 22.10
C ASP A 359 -10.03 1.73 20.93
N THR A 360 -10.42 2.13 19.72
CA THR A 360 -10.29 1.35 18.50
C THR A 360 -8.82 1.21 18.13
N MET A 361 -8.06 2.32 18.17
CA MET A 361 -6.64 2.33 17.82
C MET A 361 -5.81 1.49 18.80
N THR A 362 -6.08 1.60 20.11
CA THR A 362 -5.34 0.85 21.14
C THR A 362 -5.65 -0.65 21.07
N LYS A 363 -6.91 -1.06 20.88
CA LYS A 363 -7.27 -2.47 20.66
C LYS A 363 -6.63 -3.04 19.40
N CYS A 364 -6.61 -2.26 18.32
CA CYS A 364 -5.94 -2.67 17.08
C CYS A 364 -4.42 -2.82 17.28
N ALA A 365 -3.80 -1.92 18.05
CA ALA A 365 -2.38 -2.01 18.36
C ALA A 365 -2.04 -3.27 19.18
N GLU A 366 -2.84 -3.60 20.19
CA GLU A 366 -2.70 -4.86 20.94
C GLU A 366 -2.88 -6.09 20.02
N LEU A 367 -3.86 -6.05 19.12
CA LEU A 367 -4.09 -7.12 18.15
C LEU A 367 -2.84 -7.36 17.29
N LEU A 368 -2.24 -6.29 16.77
CA LEU A 368 -1.04 -6.38 15.94
C LEU A 368 0.15 -6.92 16.73
N SER A 369 0.41 -6.40 17.94
CA SER A 369 1.49 -6.91 18.81
C SER A 369 1.40 -8.43 19.03
N ARG A 370 0.19 -8.98 19.13
CA ARG A 370 -0.03 -10.42 19.35
C ARG A 370 0.05 -11.29 18.10
N THR A 371 -0.15 -10.73 16.91
CA THR A 371 -0.51 -11.53 15.72
C THR A 371 0.27 -11.20 14.44
N VAL A 372 1.06 -10.13 14.45
CA VAL A 372 1.73 -9.59 13.26
C VAL A 372 3.19 -9.29 13.58
N GLU A 373 4.08 -9.72 12.70
CA GLU A 373 5.50 -9.37 12.74
C GLU A 373 5.76 -8.06 11.96
N VAL A 374 6.14 -7.01 12.69
CA VAL A 374 6.46 -5.67 12.18
C VAL A 374 7.67 -5.12 12.91
N ASP A 375 8.37 -4.16 12.29
CA ASP A 375 9.47 -3.42 12.91
C ASP A 375 9.00 -2.12 13.57
N PHE A 376 7.86 -1.59 13.13
CA PHE A 376 7.19 -0.43 13.71
C PHE A 376 5.71 -0.40 13.30
N VAL A 377 4.91 0.36 14.05
CA VAL A 377 3.54 0.72 13.69
C VAL A 377 3.49 2.21 13.42
N ASP A 378 2.85 2.62 12.33
CA ASP A 378 2.70 4.02 11.94
C ASP A 378 1.23 4.47 12.08
N ILE A 379 0.99 5.68 12.59
CA ILE A 379 -0.34 6.29 12.59
C ILE A 379 -0.47 7.22 11.38
N ASN A 380 -1.49 6.98 10.56
CA ASN A 380 -1.84 7.91 9.50
C ASN A 380 -2.56 9.14 10.06
N VAL A 381 -1.86 10.28 10.01
CA VAL A 381 -2.38 11.61 10.35
C VAL A 381 -2.24 12.55 9.15
N GLY A 382 -2.10 11.99 7.95
CA GLY A 382 -1.81 12.71 6.72
C GLY A 382 -2.81 12.50 5.58
N CYS A 383 -3.71 11.51 5.69
CA CYS A 383 -4.70 11.22 4.66
C CYS A 383 -5.68 12.40 4.49
N PRO A 384 -5.79 12.98 3.28
CA PRO A 384 -6.67 14.13 3.04
C PRO A 384 -8.08 13.74 2.58
N ILE A 385 -8.39 12.44 2.47
CA ILE A 385 -9.66 11.94 1.93
C ILE A 385 -10.81 12.40 2.81
N ASP A 386 -11.84 13.00 2.20
CA ASP A 386 -12.94 13.62 2.94
C ASP A 386 -13.73 12.62 3.78
N LEU A 387 -13.88 11.37 3.31
CA LEU A 387 -14.53 10.31 4.08
C LEU A 387 -13.77 9.98 5.37
N VAL A 388 -12.44 10.01 5.33
CA VAL A 388 -11.56 9.77 6.49
C VAL A 388 -11.59 10.98 7.42
N TYR A 389 -11.44 12.17 6.85
CA TYR A 389 -11.48 13.43 7.60
C TYR A 389 -12.79 13.65 8.35
N LYS A 390 -13.94 13.41 7.70
CA LYS A 390 -15.28 13.56 8.31
C LYS A 390 -15.51 12.59 9.47
N LYS A 391 -14.88 11.42 9.45
CA LYS A 391 -14.88 10.48 10.60
C LYS A 391 -13.92 10.88 11.71
N GLY A 392 -13.15 11.96 11.52
CA GLY A 392 -12.19 12.49 12.46
C GLY A 392 -10.84 11.78 12.47
N GLY A 393 -10.53 11.00 11.42
CA GLY A 393 -9.24 10.34 11.18
C GLY A 393 -8.36 11.11 10.19
N GLY A 394 -7.21 10.55 9.82
CA GLY A 394 -6.23 11.17 8.95
C GLY A 394 -5.82 12.56 9.46
N CYS A 395 -5.74 13.54 8.55
CA CYS A 395 -5.35 14.91 8.93
C CYS A 395 -6.32 15.63 9.89
N ALA A 396 -7.55 15.12 10.10
CA ALA A 396 -8.44 15.68 11.12
C ALA A 396 -7.88 15.52 12.55
N LEU A 397 -7.08 14.48 12.80
CA LEU A 397 -6.46 14.26 14.11
C LEU A 397 -5.49 15.37 14.51
N MET A 398 -4.89 16.09 13.55
CA MET A 398 -3.98 17.19 13.84
C MET A 398 -4.65 18.30 14.68
N ASN A 399 -5.94 18.54 14.47
CA ASN A 399 -6.71 19.55 15.20
C ASN A 399 -7.36 18.99 16.48
N ARG A 400 -7.12 17.72 16.83
CA ARG A 400 -7.78 17.02 17.95
C ARG A 400 -6.73 16.55 18.96
N SER A 401 -5.86 17.46 19.41
CA SER A 401 -4.67 17.13 20.24
C SER A 401 -5.00 16.17 21.39
N THR A 402 -6.05 16.41 22.18
CA THR A 402 -6.43 15.52 23.30
C THR A 402 -6.70 14.08 22.86
N LYS A 403 -7.47 13.88 21.78
CA LYS A 403 -7.76 12.52 21.28
C LYS A 403 -6.51 11.90 20.67
N PHE A 404 -5.71 12.71 19.99
CA PHE A 404 -4.49 12.22 19.36
C PHE A 404 -3.47 11.78 20.41
N GLN A 405 -3.29 12.56 21.49
CA GLN A 405 -2.49 12.19 22.65
C GLN A 405 -2.93 10.86 23.26
N GLN A 406 -4.25 10.68 23.47
CA GLN A 406 -4.81 9.44 24.01
C GLN A 406 -4.53 8.24 23.09
N ILE A 407 -4.65 8.42 21.76
CA ILE A 407 -4.31 7.39 20.76
C ILE A 407 -2.82 7.02 20.87
N VAL A 408 -1.92 8.01 20.77
CA VAL A 408 -0.46 7.77 20.78
C VAL A 408 -0.05 7.08 22.07
N ARG A 409 -0.45 7.63 23.22
CA ARG A 409 -0.08 7.07 24.52
C ARG A 409 -0.70 5.69 24.73
N GLY A 410 -1.96 5.47 24.34
CA GLY A 410 -2.64 4.18 24.44
C GLY A 410 -1.94 3.10 23.63
N MET A 411 -1.71 3.34 22.35
CA MET A 411 -0.99 2.41 21.46
C MET A 411 0.42 2.12 21.96
N ASN A 412 1.15 3.16 22.41
CA ASN A 412 2.48 2.99 23.01
C ASN A 412 2.47 2.11 24.27
N GLN A 413 1.34 1.92 24.96
CA GLN A 413 1.31 1.03 26.12
C GLN A 413 1.27 -0.44 25.77
N VAL A 414 0.74 -0.78 24.59
CA VAL A 414 0.41 -2.15 24.19
C VAL A 414 1.29 -2.68 23.05
N LEU A 415 2.06 -1.82 22.41
CA LEU A 415 3.01 -2.20 21.35
C LEU A 415 4.40 -2.48 21.92
N ASP A 416 5.01 -3.55 21.46
CA ASP A 416 6.39 -3.93 21.78
C ASP A 416 7.39 -3.30 20.79
N VAL A 417 6.88 -2.78 19.67
CA VAL A 417 7.63 -2.05 18.64
C VAL A 417 7.42 -0.53 18.73
N PRO A 418 8.31 0.28 18.14
CA PRO A 418 8.15 1.72 18.04
C PRO A 418 6.88 2.15 17.31
N LEU A 419 6.30 3.26 17.79
CA LEU A 419 5.19 3.94 17.15
C LEU A 419 5.72 5.16 16.39
N THR A 420 5.43 5.23 15.11
CA THR A 420 5.74 6.38 14.24
C THR A 420 4.46 7.09 13.81
N VAL A 421 4.58 8.30 13.30
CA VAL A 421 3.44 9.09 12.84
C VAL A 421 3.76 9.75 11.50
N LYS A 422 2.84 9.66 10.54
CA LYS A 422 2.90 10.44 9.30
C LYS A 422 1.88 11.59 9.31
N ILE A 423 2.36 12.83 9.25
CA ILE A 423 1.55 14.07 9.25
C ILE A 423 1.71 14.88 7.95
N ARG A 424 0.91 15.94 7.84
CA ARG A 424 1.01 17.03 6.86
C ARG A 424 1.45 18.32 7.56
N THR A 425 1.67 19.41 6.82
CA THR A 425 2.01 20.71 7.42
C THR A 425 0.87 21.26 8.28
N GLY A 426 -0.37 20.98 7.89
CA GLY A 426 -1.61 21.38 8.56
C GLY A 426 -2.84 20.96 7.76
N VAL A 427 -4.01 21.41 8.19
CA VAL A 427 -5.27 21.18 7.47
C VAL A 427 -5.48 22.24 6.39
N GLN A 428 -5.39 23.52 6.75
CA GLN A 428 -5.66 24.64 5.85
C GLN A 428 -4.40 25.09 5.12
N GLU A 429 -4.55 25.67 3.93
CA GLU A 429 -3.44 26.36 3.27
C GLU A 429 -2.97 27.57 4.10
N ARG A 430 -1.65 27.82 4.14
CA ARG A 430 -1.00 28.90 4.92
C ARG A 430 -1.12 28.82 6.45
N VAL A 431 -1.91 27.89 6.99
CA VAL A 431 -2.00 27.64 8.44
C VAL A 431 -1.23 26.37 8.77
N ASN A 432 0.06 26.55 9.00
CA ASN A 432 0.98 25.50 9.38
C ASN A 432 0.83 25.17 10.89
N LEU A 433 0.66 23.88 11.21
CA LEU A 433 0.45 23.39 12.58
C LEU A 433 1.54 22.40 13.04
N ALA A 434 2.20 21.72 12.10
CA ALA A 434 3.17 20.67 12.40
C ALA A 434 4.27 21.10 13.42
N HIS A 435 4.86 22.29 13.27
CA HIS A 435 5.91 22.80 14.16
C HIS A 435 5.48 22.87 15.64
N ARG A 436 4.20 23.09 15.93
CA ARG A 436 3.66 23.13 17.31
C ARG A 436 3.40 21.73 17.85
N LEU A 437 2.96 20.81 16.99
CA LEU A 437 2.58 19.45 17.35
C LEU A 437 3.80 18.52 17.54
N LEU A 438 4.92 18.79 16.87
CA LEU A 438 6.11 17.94 16.90
C LEU A 438 6.74 17.78 18.31
N PRO A 439 6.91 18.85 19.12
CA PRO A 439 7.32 18.71 20.52
C PRO A 439 6.36 17.85 21.34
N GLU A 440 5.05 18.03 21.18
CA GLU A 440 4.04 17.22 21.87
C GLU A 440 4.14 15.73 21.50
N LEU A 441 4.31 15.42 20.20
CA LEU A 441 4.46 14.04 19.73
C LEU A 441 5.69 13.34 20.32
N ARG A 442 6.81 14.06 20.40
CA ARG A 442 8.01 13.57 21.10
C ARG A 442 7.70 13.24 22.56
N ASP A 443 7.04 14.15 23.27
CA ASP A 443 6.72 14.00 24.69
C ASP A 443 5.65 12.90 24.94
N TRP A 444 4.85 12.55 23.93
CA TRP A 444 3.92 11.43 23.98
C TRP A 444 4.58 10.08 23.67
N GLY A 445 5.86 10.09 23.29
CA GLY A 445 6.67 8.90 23.03
C GLY A 445 6.62 8.40 21.59
N VAL A 446 6.34 9.27 20.61
CA VAL A 446 6.52 8.93 19.19
C VAL A 446 8.01 8.76 18.90
N ALA A 447 8.39 7.68 18.20
CA ALA A 447 9.78 7.38 17.92
C ALA A 447 10.33 8.12 16.69
N LEU A 448 9.46 8.39 15.71
CA LEU A 448 9.79 9.07 14.47
C LEU A 448 8.54 9.71 13.86
N VAL A 449 8.70 10.89 13.28
CA VAL A 449 7.64 11.54 12.51
C VAL A 449 8.05 11.65 11.04
N THR A 450 7.11 11.40 10.13
CA THR A 450 7.26 11.79 8.72
C THR A 450 6.36 12.97 8.41
N LEU A 451 6.92 14.06 7.91
CA LEU A 451 6.19 15.26 7.52
C LEU A 451 6.07 15.35 6.01
N HIS A 452 4.83 15.34 5.51
CA HIS A 452 4.54 15.76 4.16
C HIS A 452 4.49 17.29 4.12
N GLY A 453 5.37 17.93 3.34
CA GLY A 453 5.44 19.39 3.12
C GLY A 453 4.23 20.02 2.41
N ARG A 454 3.03 19.45 2.49
CA ARG A 454 1.79 20.06 1.99
C ARG A 454 0.70 19.99 3.05
N SER A 455 -0.20 20.99 3.05
CA SER A 455 -1.42 20.94 3.84
C SER A 455 -2.42 19.93 3.25
N ARG A 456 -3.52 19.66 3.96
CA ARG A 456 -4.62 18.84 3.42
C ARG A 456 -5.24 19.51 2.19
N GLU A 457 -5.59 20.79 2.30
CA GLU A 457 -6.27 21.56 1.25
C GLU A 457 -5.46 21.66 -0.04
N GLN A 458 -4.13 21.83 0.08
CA GLN A 458 -3.24 21.85 -1.07
C GLN A 458 -3.25 20.55 -1.88
N ARG A 459 -3.73 19.43 -1.31
CA ARG A 459 -3.74 18.10 -1.92
C ARG A 459 -2.46 17.84 -2.71
N TYR A 460 -2.53 17.96 -4.05
CA TYR A 460 -1.43 17.81 -5.00
C TYR A 460 -1.26 19.01 -5.95
N THR A 461 -1.93 20.13 -5.69
CA THR A 461 -1.97 21.31 -6.58
C THR A 461 -0.76 22.22 -6.41
N LYS A 462 -0.08 22.15 -5.25
CA LYS A 462 1.13 22.92 -4.94
C LYS A 462 2.35 22.02 -4.79
N LEU A 463 3.53 22.64 -4.79
CA LEU A 463 4.80 21.99 -4.44
C LEU A 463 4.88 21.78 -2.92
N ALA A 464 5.65 20.78 -2.50
CA ALA A 464 5.99 20.57 -1.11
C ALA A 464 6.94 21.68 -0.61
N ASP A 465 6.61 22.23 0.56
CA ASP A 465 7.36 23.24 1.26
C ASP A 465 8.48 22.60 2.09
N TRP A 466 9.66 22.50 1.47
CA TRP A 466 10.86 21.94 2.11
C TRP A 466 11.53 22.92 3.08
N GLN A 467 11.32 24.22 2.94
CA GLN A 467 11.81 25.22 3.90
C GLN A 467 11.07 25.06 5.24
N TYR A 468 9.76 24.90 5.20
CA TYR A 468 8.99 24.60 6.42
C TYR A 468 9.32 23.23 7.02
N ILE A 469 9.71 22.23 6.21
CA ILE A 469 10.23 20.96 6.73
C ILE A 469 11.52 21.20 7.53
N GLU A 470 12.45 22.02 7.03
CA GLU A 470 13.70 22.39 7.73
C GLU A 470 13.41 23.06 9.09
N GLU A 471 12.43 23.96 9.16
CA GLU A 471 11.97 24.54 10.42
C GLU A 471 11.44 23.47 11.38
N CYS A 472 10.64 22.53 10.85
CA CYS A 472 10.07 21.43 11.63
C CYS A 472 11.13 20.45 12.15
N VAL A 473 12.26 20.26 11.45
CA VAL A 473 13.39 19.45 11.95
C VAL A 473 13.87 19.99 13.29
N LYS A 474 14.01 21.32 13.40
CA LYS A 474 14.44 21.99 14.66
C LYS A 474 13.43 21.76 15.78
N ALA A 475 12.13 21.90 15.48
CA ALA A 475 11.05 21.69 16.46
C ALA A 475 10.91 20.23 16.93
N ALA A 476 11.21 19.25 16.05
CA ALA A 476 11.13 17.83 16.37
C ALA A 476 12.30 17.32 17.24
N SER A 477 13.47 17.98 17.18
CA SER A 477 14.70 17.53 17.83
C SER A 477 14.52 17.20 19.33
N PRO A 478 15.12 16.11 19.85
CA PRO A 478 16.00 15.14 19.17
C PRO A 478 15.26 13.99 18.45
N MET A 479 13.93 14.00 18.38
CA MET A 479 13.17 12.97 17.66
C MET A 479 13.44 13.10 16.15
N PRO A 480 13.77 12.01 15.43
CA PRO A 480 14.04 12.06 14.01
C PRO A 480 12.78 12.46 13.21
N LEU A 481 12.98 13.37 12.25
CA LEU A 481 11.96 13.80 11.30
C LEU A 481 12.34 13.35 9.89
N PHE A 482 11.45 12.64 9.21
CA PHE A 482 11.56 12.30 7.79
C PHE A 482 10.81 13.32 6.93
N GLY A 483 11.44 13.76 5.85
CA GLY A 483 10.82 14.64 4.86
C GLY A 483 10.06 13.85 3.80
N ASN A 484 8.92 14.37 3.34
CA ASN A 484 8.12 13.75 2.28
C ASN A 484 7.51 14.80 1.35
N GLY A 485 7.71 14.62 0.05
CA GLY A 485 7.04 15.44 -0.97
C GLY A 485 7.90 15.67 -2.20
N ASP A 486 7.37 15.32 -3.36
CA ASP A 486 7.88 15.77 -4.67
C ASP A 486 9.35 15.41 -4.97
N ILE A 487 9.85 14.31 -4.38
CA ILE A 487 11.14 13.69 -4.73
C ILE A 487 10.97 12.84 -5.99
N LEU A 488 11.55 13.29 -7.11
CA LEU A 488 11.55 12.60 -8.39
C LEU A 488 12.95 12.39 -8.95
N SER A 489 14.02 12.77 -8.26
CA SER A 489 15.39 12.48 -8.70
C SER A 489 16.35 12.37 -7.53
N PHE A 490 17.59 11.95 -7.81
CA PHE A 490 18.64 11.94 -6.79
C PHE A 490 19.02 13.37 -6.37
N GLU A 491 18.94 14.36 -7.25
CA GLU A 491 19.15 15.77 -6.89
C GLU A 491 18.04 16.31 -6.00
N ASP A 492 16.78 15.92 -6.24
CA ASP A 492 15.69 16.24 -5.32
C ASP A 492 15.97 15.65 -3.93
N ALA A 493 16.39 14.39 -3.88
CA ALA A 493 16.74 13.71 -2.64
C ALA A 493 17.91 14.40 -1.92
N ASN A 494 18.96 14.80 -2.63
CA ASN A 494 20.10 15.50 -2.07
C ASN A 494 19.70 16.87 -1.50
N ARG A 495 18.92 17.67 -2.25
CA ARG A 495 18.37 18.95 -1.76
C ARG A 495 17.50 18.74 -0.53
N ALA A 496 16.68 17.69 -0.51
CA ALA A 496 15.87 17.36 0.66
C ALA A 496 16.72 16.99 1.88
N MET A 497 17.77 16.18 1.73
CA MET A 497 18.67 15.83 2.84
C MET A 497 19.40 17.05 3.42
N GLN A 498 19.66 18.09 2.63
CA GLN A 498 20.26 19.35 3.11
C GLN A 498 19.39 20.09 4.13
N THR A 499 18.07 19.81 4.20
CA THR A 499 17.17 20.39 5.22
C THR A 499 17.37 19.82 6.63
N GLY A 500 18.31 18.89 6.81
CA GLY A 500 18.60 18.27 8.10
C GLY A 500 17.64 17.14 8.51
N VAL A 501 16.74 16.71 7.61
CA VAL A 501 15.89 15.54 7.85
C VAL A 501 16.73 14.28 8.09
N ALA A 502 16.24 13.41 8.97
CA ALA A 502 16.88 12.14 9.30
C ALA A 502 16.87 11.14 8.12
N GLY A 503 15.99 11.36 7.14
CA GLY A 503 15.84 10.58 5.93
C GLY A 503 14.66 11.09 5.11
N ILE A 504 14.45 10.49 3.94
CA ILE A 504 13.37 10.86 3.02
C ILE A 504 12.41 9.71 2.81
N MET A 505 11.13 10.05 2.79
CA MET A 505 10.06 9.13 2.38
C MET A 505 9.67 9.42 0.93
N ILE A 506 9.77 8.42 0.06
CA ILE A 506 9.52 8.51 -1.39
C ILE A 506 8.13 7.94 -1.69
N ALA A 507 7.29 8.75 -2.32
CA ALA A 507 5.90 8.40 -2.63
C ALA A 507 5.67 8.24 -4.14
N ARG A 508 5.08 9.25 -4.80
CA ARG A 508 4.74 9.19 -6.24
C ARG A 508 5.96 9.01 -7.15
N GLY A 509 7.14 9.49 -6.74
CA GLY A 509 8.39 9.24 -7.47
C GLY A 509 8.63 7.74 -7.69
N ALA A 510 8.39 6.91 -6.67
CA ALA A 510 8.52 5.46 -6.79
C ALA A 510 7.47 4.83 -7.74
N LEU A 511 6.25 5.38 -7.81
CA LEU A 511 5.23 4.91 -8.75
C LEU A 511 5.58 5.22 -10.22
N LEU A 512 6.25 6.35 -10.46
CA LEU A 512 6.71 6.75 -11.79
C LEU A 512 8.00 6.02 -12.18
N LYS A 513 8.89 5.78 -11.22
CA LYS A 513 10.14 5.06 -11.44
C LYS A 513 10.59 4.34 -10.16
N PRO A 514 10.28 3.05 -10.00
CA PRO A 514 10.76 2.28 -8.86
C PRO A 514 12.27 2.25 -8.72
N TRP A 515 13.03 2.44 -9.80
CA TRP A 515 14.49 2.55 -9.78
C TRP A 515 15.02 3.89 -9.23
N LEU A 516 14.15 4.83 -8.83
CA LEU A 516 14.57 6.06 -8.14
C LEU A 516 15.40 5.78 -6.88
N PHE A 517 15.13 4.68 -6.18
CA PHE A 517 15.96 4.27 -5.04
C PHE A 517 17.41 3.97 -5.47
N THR A 518 17.59 3.35 -6.63
CA THR A 518 18.90 3.07 -7.22
C THR A 518 19.56 4.36 -7.70
N GLU A 519 18.83 5.25 -8.37
CA GLU A 519 19.34 6.55 -8.76
C GLU A 519 19.88 7.36 -7.57
N ILE A 520 19.17 7.34 -6.43
CA ILE A 520 19.60 8.02 -5.21
C ILE A 520 20.86 7.36 -4.62
N LYS A 521 20.93 6.03 -4.60
CA LYS A 521 22.11 5.32 -4.08
C LYS A 521 23.35 5.49 -4.98
N GLU A 522 23.15 5.51 -6.29
CA GLU A 522 24.23 5.62 -7.28
C GLU A 522 24.54 7.06 -7.70
N GLN A 523 23.76 8.04 -7.22
CA GLN A 523 23.93 9.47 -7.53
C GLN A 523 23.95 9.77 -9.03
N ARG A 524 23.07 9.10 -9.79
CA ARG A 524 22.94 9.29 -11.24
C ARG A 524 21.52 9.02 -11.73
N HIS A 525 21.18 9.61 -12.87
CA HIS A 525 19.95 9.27 -13.59
C HIS A 525 20.08 7.92 -14.30
N TRP A 526 18.99 7.16 -14.31
CA TRP A 526 18.86 5.92 -15.07
C TRP A 526 17.92 6.12 -16.25
N ASP A 527 18.44 5.97 -17.46
CA ASP A 527 17.65 5.92 -18.69
C ASP A 527 17.41 4.46 -19.10
N ILE A 528 16.44 3.82 -18.48
CA ILE A 528 16.16 2.40 -18.76
C ILE A 528 15.33 2.22 -20.03
N SER A 529 15.63 1.15 -20.76
CA SER A 529 14.97 0.80 -22.01
C SER A 529 13.50 0.38 -21.78
N SER A 530 12.72 0.37 -22.86
CA SER A 530 11.35 -0.14 -22.85
C SER A 530 11.27 -1.63 -22.45
N SER A 531 12.26 -2.42 -22.88
CA SER A 531 12.36 -3.86 -22.58
C SER A 531 12.64 -4.11 -21.10
N GLU A 532 13.60 -3.40 -20.51
CA GLU A 532 13.86 -3.46 -19.06
C GLU A 532 12.64 -3.02 -18.25
N ARG A 533 11.92 -1.99 -18.71
CA ARG A 533 10.65 -1.60 -18.09
C ARG A 533 9.59 -2.69 -18.14
N LEU A 534 9.45 -3.40 -19.25
CA LEU A 534 8.52 -4.51 -19.38
C LEU A 534 8.92 -5.68 -18.48
N ASP A 535 10.22 -5.93 -18.30
CA ASP A 535 10.72 -6.94 -17.38
C ASP A 535 10.36 -6.62 -15.92
N ILE A 536 10.44 -5.34 -15.52
CA ILE A 536 9.97 -4.90 -14.20
C ILE A 536 8.46 -5.16 -14.03
N LEU A 537 7.66 -4.89 -15.06
CA LEU A 537 6.22 -5.20 -15.02
C LEU A 537 5.97 -6.72 -14.95
N ARG A 538 6.80 -7.53 -15.61
CA ARG A 538 6.77 -9.00 -15.53
C ARG A 538 7.11 -9.49 -14.12
N ASP A 539 8.08 -8.88 -13.46
CA ASP A 539 8.41 -9.19 -12.06
C ASP A 539 7.23 -8.86 -11.14
N PHE A 540 6.57 -7.72 -11.38
CA PHE A 540 5.36 -7.36 -10.63
C PHE A 540 4.25 -8.38 -10.82
N THR A 541 3.99 -8.83 -12.06
CA THR A 541 2.97 -9.86 -12.30
C THR A 541 3.34 -11.18 -11.66
N ASN A 542 4.61 -11.60 -11.74
CA ASN A 542 5.11 -12.80 -11.07
C ASN A 542 4.88 -12.75 -9.55
N TYR A 543 5.25 -11.64 -8.90
CA TYR A 543 5.00 -11.43 -7.47
C TYR A 543 3.50 -11.35 -7.15
N GLY A 544 2.69 -10.81 -8.07
CA GLY A 544 1.23 -10.78 -7.94
C GLY A 544 0.61 -12.18 -7.98
N LEU A 545 1.05 -13.04 -8.88
CA LEU A 545 0.59 -14.43 -8.96
C LEU A 545 0.99 -15.24 -7.73
N GLU A 546 2.16 -14.98 -7.15
CA GLU A 546 2.58 -15.54 -5.86
C GLU A 546 1.68 -15.06 -4.71
N HIS A 547 1.36 -13.78 -4.69
CA HIS A 547 0.68 -13.16 -3.56
C HIS A 547 -0.85 -13.31 -3.58
N TRP A 548 -1.48 -13.22 -4.75
CA TRP A 548 -2.92 -13.29 -4.95
C TRP A 548 -3.41 -14.58 -5.58
N GLY A 549 -2.53 -15.27 -6.31
CA GLY A 549 -2.78 -16.58 -6.87
C GLY A 549 -2.63 -16.68 -8.38
N SER A 550 -2.47 -17.91 -8.85
CA SER A 550 -2.43 -18.23 -10.28
C SER A 550 -3.76 -18.77 -10.82
N ASP A 551 -4.82 -18.83 -10.02
CA ASP A 551 -6.18 -19.10 -10.50
C ASP A 551 -6.79 -17.86 -11.17
N THR A 552 -7.97 -17.99 -11.79
CA THR A 552 -8.63 -16.88 -12.49
C THR A 552 -8.76 -15.64 -11.61
N GLN A 553 -9.11 -15.81 -10.34
CA GLN A 553 -9.28 -14.68 -9.42
C GLN A 553 -7.95 -13.99 -9.12
N GLY A 554 -6.89 -14.77 -8.87
CA GLY A 554 -5.55 -14.24 -8.60
C GLY A 554 -4.93 -13.53 -9.80
N VAL A 555 -5.09 -14.08 -11.01
CA VAL A 555 -4.66 -13.45 -12.26
C VAL A 555 -5.37 -12.10 -12.47
N GLU A 556 -6.69 -12.08 -12.36
CA GLU A 556 -7.46 -10.83 -12.58
C GLU A 556 -7.22 -9.79 -11.48
N LYS A 557 -6.95 -10.24 -10.24
CA LYS A 557 -6.52 -9.34 -9.17
C LYS A 557 -5.14 -8.75 -9.45
N THR A 558 -4.20 -9.57 -9.93
CA THR A 558 -2.87 -9.13 -10.37
C THR A 558 -2.99 -8.09 -11.48
N ARG A 559 -3.81 -8.39 -12.51
CA ARG A 559 -4.09 -7.49 -13.63
C ARG A 559 -4.66 -6.16 -13.14
N ARG A 560 -5.68 -6.20 -12.27
CA ARG A 560 -6.29 -5.01 -11.68
C ARG A 560 -5.23 -4.09 -11.08
N PHE A 561 -4.36 -4.60 -10.22
CA PHE A 561 -3.33 -3.77 -9.56
C PHE A 561 -2.20 -3.34 -10.48
N LEU A 562 -1.85 -4.16 -11.48
CA LEU A 562 -0.92 -3.75 -12.55
C LEU A 562 -1.48 -2.54 -13.30
N LEU A 563 -2.75 -2.56 -13.68
CA LEU A 563 -3.40 -1.46 -14.39
C LEU A 563 -3.51 -0.18 -13.53
N GLU A 564 -3.78 -0.31 -12.24
CA GLU A 564 -3.74 0.84 -11.31
C GLU A 564 -2.32 1.44 -11.26
N TRP A 565 -1.27 0.61 -11.28
CA TRP A 565 0.10 1.11 -11.32
C TRP A 565 0.47 1.74 -12.67
N LEU A 566 0.10 1.11 -13.80
CA LEU A 566 0.32 1.65 -15.15
C LEU A 566 -0.30 3.05 -15.33
N SER A 567 -1.44 3.31 -14.68
CA SER A 567 -2.08 4.64 -14.67
C SER A 567 -1.22 5.77 -14.06
N PHE A 568 -0.20 5.42 -13.26
CA PHE A 568 0.82 6.34 -12.77
C PHE A 568 2.11 6.27 -13.58
N LEU A 569 2.54 5.06 -13.94
CA LEU A 569 3.79 4.81 -14.66
C LEU A 569 3.81 5.50 -16.02
N CYS A 570 2.67 5.64 -16.69
CA CYS A 570 2.55 6.32 -17.99
C CYS A 570 2.98 7.80 -17.97
N ARG A 571 3.20 8.38 -16.78
CA ARG A 571 3.69 9.74 -16.60
C ARG A 571 5.21 9.86 -16.62
N TYR A 572 5.92 8.74 -16.55
CA TYR A 572 7.38 8.73 -16.68
C TYR A 572 7.77 9.09 -18.11
N VAL A 573 8.70 10.03 -18.24
CA VAL A 573 9.37 10.31 -19.51
C VAL A 573 10.80 9.76 -19.41
N PRO A 574 11.24 8.95 -20.38
CA PRO A 574 12.62 8.49 -20.43
C PRO A 574 13.62 9.65 -20.40
N VAL A 575 14.70 9.47 -19.66
CA VAL A 575 15.68 10.53 -19.39
C VAL A 575 16.32 11.02 -20.69
N GLY A 576 16.59 10.11 -21.63
CA GLY A 576 17.15 10.44 -22.93
C GLY A 576 16.25 11.32 -23.82
N LEU A 577 14.95 11.40 -23.52
CA LEU A 577 13.96 12.18 -24.28
C LEU A 577 13.73 13.57 -23.70
N LEU A 578 14.17 13.82 -22.47
CA LEU A 578 14.00 15.12 -21.81
C LEU A 578 15.06 16.12 -22.31
N GLU A 579 14.65 17.38 -22.50
CA GLU A 579 15.57 18.49 -22.77
C GLU A 579 16.26 18.96 -21.48
N ARG A 580 15.53 18.90 -20.36
CA ARG A 580 15.98 19.35 -19.05
C ARG A 580 15.69 18.31 -18.00
N LEU A 581 16.71 18.00 -17.19
CA LEU A 581 16.58 17.15 -16.02
C LEU A 581 16.57 17.98 -14.72
N PRO A 582 15.92 17.49 -13.66
CA PRO A 582 14.98 16.37 -13.62
C PRO A 582 13.56 16.75 -14.07
N GLN A 583 12.76 15.74 -14.46
CA GLN A 583 11.30 15.87 -14.61
C GLN A 583 10.66 16.21 -13.27
N ARG A 584 9.76 17.20 -13.24
CA ARG A 584 9.01 17.58 -12.03
C ARG A 584 7.67 16.86 -11.95
N ILE A 585 7.15 16.67 -10.73
CA ILE A 585 5.88 15.94 -10.52
C ILE A 585 4.66 16.61 -11.13
N ASN A 586 4.70 17.93 -11.27
CA ASN A 586 3.64 18.76 -11.82
C ASN A 586 3.75 18.91 -13.34
N GLU A 587 4.86 18.48 -13.94
CA GLU A 587 5.02 18.41 -15.38
C GLU A 587 4.28 17.17 -15.93
N ARG A 588 3.43 17.39 -16.92
CA ARG A 588 2.67 16.36 -17.63
C ARG A 588 3.32 16.10 -18.98
N PRO A 589 3.58 14.84 -19.35
CA PRO A 589 4.09 14.55 -20.68
C PRO A 589 3.07 15.02 -21.74
N PRO A 590 3.50 15.80 -22.75
CA PRO A 590 2.71 16.00 -23.96
C PRO A 590 2.63 14.68 -24.75
N TYR A 591 1.96 14.68 -25.90
CA TYR A 591 2.05 13.53 -26.81
C TYR A 591 3.44 13.48 -27.43
N TYR A 592 4.10 12.32 -27.30
CA TYR A 592 5.42 12.08 -27.86
C TYR A 592 5.52 10.63 -28.35
N LEU A 593 6.29 10.41 -29.43
CA LEU A 593 6.69 9.07 -29.84
C LEU A 593 7.95 8.69 -29.08
N GLY A 594 7.90 7.54 -28.42
CA GLY A 594 9.07 6.94 -27.78
C GLY A 594 10.12 6.49 -28.79
N ARG A 595 11.26 6.02 -28.30
CA ARG A 595 12.31 5.39 -29.14
C ARG A 595 11.82 4.17 -29.90
N ASP A 596 10.80 3.50 -29.37
CA ASP A 596 10.19 2.32 -29.97
C ASP A 596 8.67 2.26 -29.68
N TYR A 597 8.02 1.24 -30.23
CA TYR A 597 6.59 0.98 -30.05
C TYR A 597 6.21 0.85 -28.57
N LEU A 598 6.99 0.10 -27.79
CA LEU A 598 6.66 -0.25 -26.41
C LEU A 598 6.79 0.97 -25.49
N GLU A 599 7.78 1.82 -25.71
CA GLU A 599 7.95 3.09 -25.02
C GLU A 599 6.77 4.03 -25.30
N THR A 600 6.33 4.11 -26.55
CA THR A 600 5.15 4.87 -26.95
C THR A 600 3.87 4.31 -26.31
N LEU A 601 3.72 2.98 -26.30
CA LEU A 601 2.58 2.29 -25.69
C LEU A 601 2.52 2.55 -24.18
N MET A 602 3.66 2.51 -23.49
CA MET A 602 3.76 2.80 -22.06
C MET A 602 3.47 4.28 -21.73
N ALA A 603 3.71 5.20 -22.67
CA ALA A 603 3.39 6.63 -22.50
C ALA A 603 1.89 6.94 -22.66
N SER A 604 1.10 6.02 -23.23
CA SER A 604 -0.31 6.25 -23.47
C SER A 604 -1.11 6.44 -22.18
N GLN A 605 -2.08 7.35 -22.22
CA GLN A 605 -3.02 7.59 -21.13
C GLN A 605 -4.35 6.83 -21.30
N LYS A 606 -4.50 6.04 -22.37
CA LYS A 606 -5.72 5.25 -22.63
C LYS A 606 -5.67 3.93 -21.86
N ALA A 607 -6.75 3.62 -21.14
CA ALA A 607 -6.88 2.36 -20.41
C ALA A 607 -6.78 1.11 -21.32
N ALA A 608 -7.22 1.22 -22.58
CA ALA A 608 -7.10 0.14 -23.57
C ALA A 608 -5.63 -0.25 -23.85
N ASP A 609 -4.72 0.73 -23.88
CA ASP A 609 -3.30 0.47 -24.12
C ASP A 609 -2.65 -0.17 -22.89
N TRP A 610 -3.06 0.21 -21.67
CA TRP A 610 -2.63 -0.47 -20.44
C TRP A 610 -3.13 -1.91 -20.38
N ILE A 611 -4.35 -2.15 -20.86
CA ILE A 611 -4.91 -3.51 -20.99
C ILE A 611 -4.02 -4.32 -21.94
N ARG A 612 -3.66 -3.77 -23.11
CA ARG A 612 -2.76 -4.43 -24.06
C ARG A 612 -1.42 -4.82 -23.43
N ILE A 613 -0.79 -3.93 -22.64
CA ILE A 613 0.43 -4.26 -21.89
C ILE A 613 0.17 -5.41 -20.90
N SER A 614 -0.95 -5.37 -20.18
CA SER A 614 -1.30 -6.45 -19.24
C SER A 614 -1.53 -7.79 -19.94
N GLU A 615 -2.03 -7.81 -21.17
CA GLU A 615 -2.23 -9.02 -21.96
C GLU A 615 -0.92 -9.66 -22.40
N MET A 616 0.11 -8.86 -22.68
CA MET A 616 1.46 -9.36 -22.94
C MET A 616 2.03 -10.16 -21.76
N LEU A 617 1.59 -9.87 -20.53
CA LEU A 617 2.15 -10.45 -19.30
C LEU A 617 1.27 -11.51 -18.64
N LEU A 618 -0.05 -11.39 -18.78
CA LEU A 618 -1.05 -12.22 -18.09
C LEU A 618 -2.01 -12.92 -19.06
N GLY A 619 -1.76 -12.85 -20.38
CA GLY A 619 -2.67 -13.39 -21.40
C GLY A 619 -3.92 -12.53 -21.60
N PRO A 620 -4.80 -12.92 -22.54
CA PRO A 620 -5.95 -12.10 -22.96
C PRO A 620 -6.93 -11.83 -21.82
N VAL A 621 -7.59 -10.67 -21.86
CA VAL A 621 -8.68 -10.36 -20.93
C VAL A 621 -9.99 -11.05 -21.33
N PRO A 622 -10.93 -11.25 -20.38
CA PRO A 622 -12.29 -11.67 -20.73
C PRO A 622 -12.97 -10.68 -21.69
N PRO A 623 -13.88 -11.12 -22.60
CA PRO A 623 -14.46 -10.26 -23.65
C PRO A 623 -15.12 -8.94 -23.17
N ASN A 624 -15.67 -8.92 -21.95
CA ASN A 624 -16.35 -7.76 -21.38
C ASN A 624 -15.51 -7.06 -20.29
N PHE A 625 -14.20 -7.23 -20.30
CA PHE A 625 -13.31 -6.62 -19.32
C PHE A 625 -13.22 -5.10 -19.55
N VAL A 626 -13.56 -4.33 -18.53
CA VAL A 626 -13.41 -2.87 -18.53
C VAL A 626 -12.62 -2.45 -17.31
N PHE A 627 -11.60 -1.62 -17.54
CA PHE A 627 -10.82 -1.01 -16.48
C PHE A 627 -11.10 0.48 -16.41
N LEU A 628 -11.46 0.93 -15.20
CA LEU A 628 -11.51 2.35 -14.85
C LEU A 628 -10.54 2.55 -13.67
N PRO A 629 -9.52 3.42 -13.83
CA PRO A 629 -8.55 3.68 -12.78
C PRO A 629 -9.26 4.30 -11.58
N LYS A 630 -8.91 3.82 -10.38
CA LYS A 630 -9.52 4.29 -9.13
C LYS A 630 -9.21 5.76 -8.88
N HIS A 631 -8.01 6.18 -9.27
CA HIS A 631 -7.60 7.57 -9.22
C HIS A 631 -7.69 8.13 -10.64
N LYS A 632 -8.66 9.03 -10.89
CA LYS A 632 -8.52 9.91 -12.07
C LYS A 632 -7.19 10.65 -11.87
N ALA A 633 -6.20 10.42 -12.74
CA ALA A 633 -4.92 11.14 -12.70
C ALA A 633 -5.08 12.68 -12.82
N ASN A 634 -6.31 13.12 -13.12
CA ASN A 634 -6.84 14.48 -13.10
C ASN A 634 -7.34 14.87 -11.71
N ALA A 635 -6.45 14.96 -10.72
CA ALA A 635 -6.75 15.57 -9.43
C ALA A 635 -6.68 17.12 -9.46
N TYR A 636 -6.96 17.73 -10.63
CA TYR A 636 -6.82 19.16 -10.90
C TYR A 636 -8.11 19.78 -11.48
N LYS A 637 -9.28 19.18 -11.25
CA LYS A 637 -10.55 19.88 -11.49
C LYS A 637 -11.04 20.47 -10.19
#